data_AF-A0A9P9GZ31-F1
#
_entry.id   AF-A0A9P9GZ31-F1
#
_cell.length_a   1.000
_cell.length_b   1.000
_cell.length_c   1.000
_cell.angle_alpha   90.00
_cell.angle_beta   90.00
_cell.angle_gamma   90.00
#
_symmetry.space_group_name_H-M   'P 1'
#
loop_
_entity.id
_entity.type
_entity.pdbx_description
1 polymer ?
#
loop_
_entity_poly.entity_id
_entity_poly.type
_entity_poly.pdbx_seq_one_letter_code
_entity_poly.pdbx_strand_id
1 'polypeptide(L)'
;MSDTCKYNCSAHPTEINAYGDISGIGVTTAFFATAWIVVLLLISYYLVAYDPELDPFRKPGKKTLCQYPNAIDYVFLYAVRKLPGLRSLQKIDWPQYSQLESALNKCVMMFADIQISTGLAVMISGYIALSCGLQSYHWQLTVYLVWLGSLTHLAALSFLRNHLANSPRQLIWRVTAMFMIMVLLEVAVGLAGHFNWSEGPSKASDFAVCYFRERMDISSVAFETMLKTLILLIYGFFIRIAKMSKRFEGWLRGVAAQLSTKAMRIQHRDGEGSPPRDPQGSLNERPTLMSQTIHPLLIAGYSLLNIHINLLTSFLAEVYWLTLSAIWATRRFFKTRQLGPKEEDEWTFGQILPLLLVVAPLAAILEHFLPCQTLNSTRGQSPDQIALLTRNQSEADVRQDEAQDQPETDEAQVEAQDDVRVGLDHQHIHSIAYRGAFLLAVVAYIEVGIFFVADLSPGIKGPLIRLGVAFFVLNPLLQLLWIHCSLWISQISWSSVVRNTIRGAAFGASMSISVNEFLRVSMKSKSDNREPVYSSVTSYLALGGGVMLSVTTLGHNRNLEGERGLLFVLVCIIYPIALVGICALMTTVPGGIMVSGNGILELLCNIGFCLCLGLFYYGYEWLLESRGVTPKYAFYLRCGLLFWFPGSLVVLQLLAPIAPRTTVLTASIISSAAIWSLWGTIVSFFRSRRTVTQDESASSIS
;
A
#
# COMPACT_ATOMS: atom_id res chain seq x y z
N MET A 1 14.52 45.64 -13.50
CA MET A 1 14.14 45.57 -14.93
C MET A 1 12.64 45.24 -15.04
N SER A 2 11.74 46.11 -14.55
CA SER A 2 10.31 45.79 -14.41
C SER A 2 9.37 46.48 -15.42
N ASP A 3 9.88 47.34 -16.32
CA ASP A 3 9.00 48.25 -17.08
C ASP A 3 8.84 47.91 -18.58
N THR A 4 9.37 46.79 -19.09
CA THR A 4 9.40 46.53 -20.55
C THR A 4 8.74 45.26 -21.05
N CYS A 5 8.24 44.36 -20.20
CA CYS A 5 7.50 43.19 -20.68
C CYS A 5 5.99 43.45 -20.67
N LYS A 6 5.36 43.35 -21.85
CA LYS A 6 3.91 43.46 -22.05
C LYS A 6 3.40 42.21 -22.74
N TYR A 7 2.32 41.63 -22.21
CA TYR A 7 1.58 40.54 -22.85
C TYR A 7 0.16 41.01 -23.20
N ASN A 8 -0.42 40.41 -24.24
CA ASN A 8 -1.77 40.74 -24.70
C ASN A 8 -2.66 39.50 -24.65
N CYS A 9 -3.58 39.45 -23.68
CA CYS A 9 -4.53 38.34 -23.54
C CYS A 9 -5.53 38.22 -24.70
N SER A 10 -5.74 39.29 -25.47
CA SER A 10 -6.61 39.25 -26.65
C SER A 10 -5.91 38.71 -27.90
N ALA A 11 -4.58 38.54 -27.87
CA ALA A 11 -3.81 38.15 -29.05
C ALA A 11 -3.87 36.64 -29.37
N HIS A 12 -4.20 35.79 -28.38
CA HIS A 12 -4.30 34.33 -28.50
C HIS A 12 -3.29 33.70 -29.48
N PRO A 13 -2.00 33.63 -29.10
CA PRO A 13 -0.94 33.12 -29.97
C PRO A 13 -1.30 31.74 -30.52
N THR A 14 -1.05 31.50 -31.81
CA THR A 14 -1.33 30.21 -32.44
C THR A 14 -0.21 29.20 -32.26
N GLU A 15 1.02 29.66 -32.01
CA GLU A 15 2.22 28.84 -31.90
C GLU A 15 2.82 28.91 -30.48
N ILE A 16 3.43 27.82 -30.06
CA ILE A 16 4.20 27.76 -28.81
C ILE A 16 5.62 28.19 -29.16
N ASN A 17 6.11 29.21 -28.47
CA ASN A 17 7.49 29.69 -28.67
C ASN A 17 8.43 28.82 -27.84
N ALA A 18 9.57 28.44 -28.44
CA ALA A 18 10.57 27.64 -27.74
C ALA A 18 11.14 28.39 -26.53
N TYR A 19 11.21 27.72 -25.38
CA TYR A 19 11.77 28.30 -24.15
C TYR A 19 12.70 27.32 -23.42
N GLY A 20 13.90 27.18 -23.98
CA GLY A 20 14.89 26.17 -23.59
C GLY A 20 15.40 26.23 -22.15
N ASP A 21 15.14 27.29 -21.39
CA ASP A 21 15.50 27.39 -19.97
C ASP A 21 14.56 26.55 -19.07
N ILE A 22 13.35 26.24 -19.55
CA ILE A 22 12.36 25.44 -18.83
C ILE A 22 12.15 24.09 -19.52
N SER A 23 11.86 24.11 -20.82
CA SER A 23 11.51 22.92 -21.60
C SER A 23 12.72 22.24 -22.26
N GLY A 24 13.92 22.83 -22.13
CA GLY A 24 15.14 22.36 -22.77
C GLY A 24 15.54 20.94 -22.38
N ILE A 25 16.11 20.21 -23.33
CA ILE A 25 16.46 18.79 -23.13
C ILE A 25 17.43 18.56 -21.97
N GLY A 26 18.42 19.44 -21.76
CA GLY A 26 19.38 19.28 -20.65
C GLY A 26 18.78 19.54 -19.27
N VAL A 27 17.94 20.59 -19.13
CA VAL A 27 17.24 20.91 -17.87
C VAL A 27 16.32 19.76 -17.49
N THR A 28 15.49 19.32 -18.43
CA THR A 28 14.54 18.22 -18.22
C THR A 28 15.26 16.93 -17.86
N THR A 29 16.28 16.55 -18.63
CA THR A 29 17.10 15.35 -18.36
C THR A 29 17.72 15.39 -16.96
N ALA A 30 18.24 16.54 -16.51
CA ALA A 30 18.85 16.67 -15.18
C ALA A 30 17.86 16.42 -14.02
N PHE A 31 16.65 17.00 -14.10
CA PHE A 31 15.60 16.77 -13.10
C PHE A 31 15.12 15.32 -13.08
N PHE A 32 14.88 14.74 -14.25
CA PHE A 32 14.45 13.34 -14.37
C PHE A 32 15.52 12.36 -13.88
N ALA A 33 16.78 12.55 -14.32
CA ALA A 33 17.90 11.72 -13.90
C ALA A 33 18.05 11.76 -12.39
N THR A 34 18.06 12.95 -11.79
CA THR A 34 18.20 13.09 -10.33
C THR A 34 17.07 12.40 -9.58
N ALA A 35 15.81 12.66 -9.96
CA ALA A 35 14.65 12.09 -9.28
C ALA A 35 14.65 10.55 -9.37
N TRP A 36 14.87 9.99 -10.56
CA TRP A 36 14.89 8.54 -10.76
C TRP A 36 16.10 7.86 -10.12
N ILE A 37 17.30 8.46 -10.15
CA ILE A 37 18.47 7.93 -9.45
C ILE A 37 18.16 7.82 -7.95
N VAL A 38 17.64 8.86 -7.31
CA VAL A 38 17.34 8.84 -5.86
C VAL A 38 16.20 7.85 -5.54
N VAL A 39 15.16 7.77 -6.38
CA VAL A 39 14.09 6.77 -6.21
C VAL A 39 14.63 5.34 -6.34
N LEU A 40 15.49 5.07 -7.32
CA LEU A 40 16.11 3.75 -7.51
C LEU A 40 17.06 3.40 -6.37
N LEU A 41 17.82 4.37 -5.85
CA LEU A 41 18.65 4.18 -4.65
C LEU A 41 17.79 3.86 -3.42
N LEU A 42 16.64 4.53 -3.25
CA LEU A 42 15.69 4.24 -2.18
C LEU A 42 15.11 2.82 -2.27
N ILE A 43 14.69 2.39 -3.47
CA ILE A 43 14.21 1.02 -3.71
C ILE A 43 15.31 0.01 -3.39
N SER A 44 16.53 0.26 -3.89
CA SER A 44 17.68 -0.63 -3.68
C SER A 44 18.04 -0.76 -2.21
N TYR A 45 18.06 0.37 -1.49
CA TYR A 45 18.27 0.41 -0.04
C TYR A 45 17.20 -0.37 0.72
N TYR A 46 15.92 -0.18 0.38
CA TYR A 46 14.84 -0.93 1.02
C TYR A 46 14.97 -2.44 0.81
N LEU A 47 15.23 -2.88 -0.43
CA LEU A 47 15.28 -4.29 -0.76
C LEU A 47 16.52 -5.00 -0.19
N VAL A 48 17.68 -4.34 -0.19
CA VAL A 48 18.97 -4.96 0.14
C VAL A 48 19.43 -4.68 1.57
N ALA A 49 19.38 -3.42 2.01
CA ALA A 49 20.07 -2.93 3.21
C ALA A 49 19.14 -2.66 4.42
N TYR A 50 17.91 -2.23 4.18
CA TYR A 50 16.99 -1.84 5.25
C TYR A 50 16.63 -3.03 6.17
N ASP A 51 16.80 -2.87 7.48
CA ASP A 51 16.43 -3.87 8.47
C ASP A 51 15.24 -3.37 9.31
N PRO A 52 14.06 -4.01 9.22
CA PRO A 52 12.87 -3.59 9.97
C PRO A 52 12.99 -3.85 11.49
N GLU A 53 13.98 -4.62 11.94
CA GLU A 53 14.22 -4.86 13.36
C GLU A 53 15.10 -3.79 14.03
N LEU A 54 15.81 -2.99 13.25
CA LEU A 54 16.66 -1.92 13.77
C LEU A 54 15.86 -0.63 14.02
N ASP A 55 16.23 0.10 15.08
CA ASP A 55 15.63 1.41 15.36
C ASP A 55 15.99 2.41 14.22
N PRO A 56 15.00 3.04 13.57
CA PRO A 56 15.24 4.06 12.55
C PRO A 56 15.94 5.33 13.08
N PHE A 57 15.93 5.56 14.40
CA PHE A 57 16.54 6.73 15.06
C PHE A 57 17.81 6.38 15.86
N ARG A 58 18.43 5.24 15.57
CA ARG A 58 19.64 4.78 16.27
C ARG A 58 20.85 5.69 16.03
N LYS A 59 21.83 5.63 16.94
CA LYS A 59 23.12 6.30 16.72
C LYS A 59 23.90 5.61 15.58
N PRO A 60 24.69 6.35 14.78
CA PRO A 60 25.49 5.77 13.70
C PRO A 60 26.40 4.65 14.21
N GLY A 61 26.49 3.56 13.46
CA GLY A 61 27.31 2.39 13.83
C GLY A 61 26.74 1.51 14.96
N LYS A 62 25.72 1.95 15.71
CA LYS A 62 25.07 1.12 16.74
C LYS A 62 23.96 0.29 16.11
N LYS A 63 23.86 -0.99 16.51
CA LYS A 63 22.78 -1.91 16.14
C LYS A 63 21.69 -1.94 17.21
N THR A 64 21.14 -0.76 17.54
CA THR A 64 20.02 -0.67 18.49
C THR A 64 18.77 -1.29 17.88
N LEU A 65 18.18 -2.26 18.57
CA LEU A 65 16.94 -2.91 18.15
C LEU A 65 15.75 -2.00 18.37
N CYS A 66 14.77 -2.10 17.48
CA CYS A 66 13.52 -1.37 17.57
C CYS A 66 12.61 -2.01 18.64
N GLN A 67 12.03 -1.18 19.51
CA GLN A 67 11.09 -1.64 20.55
C GLN A 67 9.82 -2.27 19.94
N TYR A 68 9.30 -1.65 18.87
CA TYR A 68 8.12 -2.08 18.13
C TYR A 68 8.45 -2.18 16.62
N PRO A 69 8.92 -3.34 16.14
CA PRO A 69 9.22 -3.53 14.72
C PRO A 69 7.94 -3.59 13.86
N ASN A 70 8.02 -3.12 12.61
CA ASN A 70 6.88 -3.12 11.69
C ASN A 70 6.66 -4.51 11.07
N ALA A 71 5.49 -5.09 11.30
CA ALA A 71 5.17 -6.45 10.87
C ALA A 71 5.11 -6.61 9.35
N ILE A 72 4.65 -5.57 8.63
CA ILE A 72 4.47 -5.63 7.18
C ILE A 72 5.81 -5.62 6.47
N ASP A 73 6.71 -4.70 6.86
CA ASP A 73 8.06 -4.65 6.29
C ASP A 73 8.82 -5.94 6.57
N TYR A 74 8.70 -6.48 7.79
CA TYR A 74 9.30 -7.76 8.15
C TYR A 74 8.82 -8.91 7.24
N VAL A 75 7.50 -9.08 7.09
CA VAL A 75 6.93 -10.17 6.26
C VAL A 75 7.29 -10.01 4.79
N PHE A 76 7.16 -8.79 4.26
CA PHE A 76 7.45 -8.51 2.86
C PHE A 76 8.91 -8.76 2.52
N LEU A 77 9.84 -8.21 3.30
CA LEU A 77 11.28 -8.37 3.06
C LEU A 77 11.72 -9.81 3.28
N TYR A 78 11.17 -10.51 4.28
CA TYR A 78 11.44 -11.93 4.49
C TYR A 78 11.02 -12.79 3.28
N ALA A 79 9.91 -12.44 2.62
CA ALA A 79 9.45 -13.14 1.41
C ALA A 79 10.30 -12.77 0.19
N VAL A 80 10.51 -11.49 -0.07
CA VAL A 80 11.18 -10.97 -1.28
C VAL A 80 12.67 -11.28 -1.29
N ARG A 81 13.36 -11.24 -0.14
CA ARG A 81 14.80 -11.56 -0.03
C ARG A 81 15.13 -13.05 -0.21
N LYS A 82 14.13 -13.93 -0.20
CA LYS A 82 14.31 -15.35 -0.56
C LYS A 82 14.43 -15.59 -2.06
N LEU A 83 14.12 -14.59 -2.89
CA LEU A 83 14.29 -14.69 -4.34
C LEU A 83 15.78 -14.82 -4.70
N PRO A 84 16.14 -15.69 -5.66
CA PRO A 84 17.54 -16.05 -5.93
C PRO A 84 18.43 -14.85 -6.28
N GLY A 85 17.91 -13.86 -7.02
CA GLY A 85 18.67 -12.66 -7.40
C GLY A 85 19.04 -11.76 -6.21
N LEU A 86 18.08 -11.43 -5.34
CA LEU A 86 18.34 -10.59 -4.16
C LEU A 86 19.20 -11.31 -3.12
N ARG A 87 19.01 -12.63 -2.98
CA ARG A 87 19.82 -13.43 -2.07
C ARG A 87 21.30 -13.43 -2.44
N SER A 88 21.61 -13.35 -3.75
CA SER A 88 22.98 -13.19 -4.23
C SER A 88 23.56 -11.83 -3.84
N LEU A 89 22.78 -10.74 -4.00
CA LEU A 89 23.22 -9.39 -3.66
C LEU A 89 23.46 -9.18 -2.16
N GLN A 90 22.70 -9.87 -1.29
CA GLN A 90 22.93 -9.85 0.16
C GLN A 90 24.16 -10.64 0.61
N LYS A 91 24.52 -11.70 -0.12
CA LYS A 91 25.69 -12.54 0.18
C LYS A 91 27.01 -11.93 -0.26
N ILE A 92 26.98 -10.83 -0.99
CA ILE A 92 28.18 -10.03 -1.21
C ILE A 92 28.54 -9.48 0.16
N ASP A 93 29.49 -10.13 0.83
CA ASP A 93 30.14 -9.58 2.02
C ASP A 93 30.71 -8.23 1.58
N TRP A 94 30.09 -7.14 2.05
CA TRP A 94 30.60 -5.79 1.87
C TRP A 94 31.48 -5.49 3.10
N PRO A 95 32.78 -5.83 3.11
CA PRO A 95 33.68 -5.46 4.20
C PRO A 95 33.79 -3.93 4.38
N GLN A 96 33.34 -3.15 3.38
CA GLN A 96 33.25 -1.70 3.37
C GLN A 96 31.82 -1.16 3.56
N TYR A 97 30.88 -1.95 4.10
CA TYR A 97 29.47 -1.57 4.24
C TYR A 97 29.28 -0.18 4.88
N SER A 98 30.04 0.14 5.94
CA SER A 98 29.97 1.44 6.61
C SER A 98 30.49 2.60 5.75
N GLN A 99 31.50 2.35 4.90
CA GLN A 99 32.07 3.36 4.01
C GLN A 99 31.14 3.60 2.81
N LEU A 100 30.57 2.53 2.24
CA LEU A 100 29.58 2.62 1.17
C LEU A 100 28.29 3.31 1.65
N GLU A 101 27.81 2.99 2.85
CA GLU A 101 26.67 3.69 3.47
C GLU A 101 26.97 5.19 3.61
N SER A 102 28.19 5.56 4.03
CA SER A 102 28.63 6.96 4.11
C SER A 102 28.65 7.64 2.74
N ALA A 103 29.19 6.98 1.71
CA ALA A 103 29.24 7.51 0.35
C ALA A 103 27.84 7.70 -0.25
N LEU A 104 26.96 6.72 -0.08
CA LEU A 104 25.55 6.80 -0.53
C LEU A 104 24.79 7.90 0.21
N ASN A 105 24.97 8.03 1.52
CA ASN A 105 24.36 9.12 2.29
C ASN A 105 24.81 10.49 1.76
N LYS A 106 26.12 10.68 1.52
CA LYS A 106 26.67 11.92 0.93
C LYS A 106 26.09 12.20 -0.45
N CYS A 107 26.04 11.18 -1.32
CA CYS A 107 25.49 11.31 -2.66
C CYS A 107 24.02 11.73 -2.66
N VAL A 108 23.17 11.04 -1.88
CA VAL A 108 21.73 11.38 -1.78
C VAL A 108 21.52 12.77 -1.19
N MET A 109 22.34 13.18 -0.21
CA MET A 109 22.31 14.55 0.33
C MET A 109 22.64 15.58 -0.75
N MET A 110 23.69 15.37 -1.55
CA MET A 110 24.08 16.28 -2.62
C MET A 110 23.01 16.37 -3.72
N PHE A 111 22.44 15.25 -4.15
CA PHE A 111 21.33 15.25 -5.09
C PHE A 111 20.13 16.06 -4.58
N ALA A 112 19.79 15.89 -3.30
CA ALA A 112 18.73 16.65 -2.68
C ALA A 112 19.06 18.15 -2.60
N ASP A 113 20.28 18.54 -2.22
CA ASP A 113 20.69 19.96 -2.15
C ASP A 113 20.64 20.65 -3.50
N ILE A 114 21.21 20.01 -4.52
CA ILE A 114 21.21 20.53 -5.88
C ILE A 114 19.76 20.72 -6.34
N GLN A 115 18.89 19.74 -6.10
CA GLN A 115 17.47 19.85 -6.47
C GLN A 115 16.70 20.92 -5.69
N ILE A 116 17.04 21.18 -4.42
CA ILE A 116 16.41 22.28 -3.64
C ILE A 116 16.76 23.60 -4.34
N SER A 117 18.06 23.81 -4.64
CA SER A 117 18.53 25.05 -5.26
C SER A 117 18.00 25.22 -6.69
N THR A 118 18.09 24.18 -7.53
CA THR A 118 17.61 24.26 -8.93
C THR A 118 16.09 24.32 -9.00
N GLY A 119 15.37 23.59 -8.15
CA GLY A 119 13.91 23.64 -8.07
C GLY A 119 13.39 25.00 -7.63
N LEU A 120 14.04 25.61 -6.62
CA LEU A 120 13.70 26.98 -6.19
C LEU A 120 14.00 28.01 -7.30
N ALA A 121 15.15 27.89 -7.98
CA ALA A 121 15.50 28.77 -9.10
C ALA A 121 14.49 28.67 -10.25
N VAL A 122 14.12 27.45 -10.67
CA VAL A 122 13.11 27.21 -11.71
C VAL A 122 11.75 27.80 -11.30
N MET A 123 11.35 27.64 -10.03
CA MET A 123 10.08 28.18 -9.55
C MET A 123 10.08 29.72 -9.54
N ILE A 124 11.14 30.35 -9.00
CA ILE A 124 11.28 31.82 -9.00
C ILE A 124 11.30 32.36 -10.44
N SER A 125 12.10 31.77 -11.31
CA SER A 125 12.18 32.16 -12.72
C SER A 125 10.84 31.97 -13.44
N GLY A 126 10.10 30.90 -13.13
CA GLY A 126 8.75 30.67 -13.63
C GLY A 126 7.78 31.79 -13.24
N TYR A 127 7.78 32.22 -11.97
CA TYR A 127 6.95 33.34 -11.50
C TYR A 127 7.35 34.69 -12.10
N ILE A 128 8.65 34.93 -12.30
CA ILE A 128 9.13 36.15 -12.96
C ILE A 128 8.69 36.13 -14.43
N ALA A 129 8.94 35.03 -15.15
CA ALA A 129 8.55 34.89 -16.56
C ALA A 129 7.03 34.94 -16.75
N LEU A 130 6.26 34.47 -15.76
CA LEU A 130 4.81 34.57 -15.74
C LEU A 130 4.36 36.03 -15.83
N SER A 131 4.99 36.94 -15.09
CA SER A 131 4.70 38.39 -15.17
C SER A 131 5.00 38.99 -16.55
N CYS A 132 5.87 38.34 -17.33
CA CYS A 132 6.25 38.73 -18.68
C CYS A 132 5.42 38.04 -19.78
N GLY A 133 4.39 37.25 -19.42
CA GLY A 133 3.57 36.51 -20.39
C GLY A 133 4.14 35.13 -20.73
N LEU A 134 4.39 34.30 -19.73
CA LEU A 134 4.73 32.89 -19.97
C LEU A 134 3.52 32.12 -20.54
N GLN A 135 3.74 31.29 -21.56
CA GLN A 135 2.69 30.43 -22.14
C GLN A 135 2.27 29.34 -21.14
N SER A 136 0.99 28.95 -21.18
CA SER A 136 0.39 27.95 -20.27
C SER A 136 1.08 26.59 -20.37
N TYR A 137 1.56 26.22 -21.55
CA TYR A 137 2.43 25.07 -21.78
C TYR A 137 3.69 25.07 -20.89
N HIS A 138 4.47 26.16 -20.91
CA HIS A 138 5.72 26.28 -20.15
C HIS A 138 5.46 26.34 -18.64
N TRP A 139 4.36 26.97 -18.22
CA TRP A 139 3.94 26.94 -16.82
C TRP A 139 3.68 25.51 -16.34
N GLN A 140 2.93 24.73 -17.13
CA GLN A 140 2.64 23.33 -16.80
C GLN A 140 3.91 22.48 -16.68
N LEU A 141 4.88 22.66 -17.58
CA LEU A 141 6.16 21.96 -17.51
C LEU A 141 6.98 22.36 -16.27
N THR A 142 6.97 23.66 -15.92
CA THR A 142 7.62 24.18 -14.70
C THR A 142 7.08 23.48 -13.46
N VAL A 143 5.75 23.36 -13.35
CA VAL A 143 5.08 22.66 -12.23
C VAL A 143 5.56 21.21 -12.13
N TYR A 144 5.64 20.48 -13.24
CA TYR A 144 6.08 19.09 -13.25
C TYR A 144 7.57 18.92 -12.90
N LEU A 145 8.45 19.83 -13.35
CA LEU A 145 9.87 19.78 -12.99
C LEU A 145 10.07 19.98 -11.48
N VAL A 146 9.42 20.99 -10.90
CA VAL A 146 9.52 21.27 -9.46
C VAL A 146 8.82 20.19 -8.62
N TRP A 147 7.79 19.55 -9.17
CA TRP A 147 7.21 18.33 -8.58
C TRP A 147 8.24 17.19 -8.49
N LEU A 148 9.00 16.92 -9.55
CA LEU A 148 10.06 15.90 -9.53
C LEU A 148 11.18 16.24 -8.55
N GLY A 149 11.54 17.52 -8.43
CA GLY A 149 12.43 18.01 -7.38
C GLY A 149 11.89 17.69 -5.97
N SER A 150 10.61 18.00 -5.74
CA SER A 150 9.90 17.68 -4.48
C SER A 150 9.91 16.17 -4.18
N LEU A 151 9.73 15.30 -5.18
CA LEU A 151 9.83 13.85 -4.99
C LEU A 151 11.24 13.41 -4.59
N THR A 152 12.28 14.04 -5.15
CA THR A 152 13.67 13.80 -4.75
C THR A 152 13.86 14.11 -3.27
N HIS A 153 13.29 15.21 -2.78
CA HIS A 153 13.34 15.60 -1.37
C HIS A 153 12.63 14.62 -0.45
N LEU A 154 11.41 14.19 -0.81
CA LEU A 154 10.66 13.21 -0.03
C LEU A 154 11.38 11.85 0.00
N ALA A 155 11.98 11.43 -1.13
CA ALA A 155 12.79 10.22 -1.19
C ALA A 155 14.06 10.33 -0.34
N ALA A 156 14.75 11.48 -0.39
CA ALA A 156 15.93 11.74 0.42
C ALA A 156 15.64 11.73 1.93
N LEU A 157 14.52 12.34 2.38
CA LEU A 157 14.09 12.25 3.78
C LEU A 157 13.89 10.79 4.21
N SER A 158 13.31 9.97 3.34
CA SER A 158 13.05 8.56 3.62
C SER A 158 14.35 7.75 3.75
N PHE A 159 15.25 7.91 2.78
CA PHE A 159 16.55 7.24 2.74
C PHE A 159 17.44 7.68 3.92
N LEU A 160 17.55 8.98 4.14
CA LEU A 160 18.47 9.58 5.11
C LEU A 160 17.88 9.68 6.53
N ARG A 161 16.76 9.01 6.83
CA ARG A 161 16.05 9.13 8.11
C ARG A 161 16.98 8.98 9.31
N ASN A 162 17.76 7.90 9.32
CA ASN A 162 18.72 7.62 10.39
C ASN A 162 19.82 8.70 10.49
N HIS A 163 20.32 9.17 9.34
CA HIS A 163 21.40 10.16 9.28
C HIS A 163 20.93 11.55 9.75
N LEU A 164 19.77 12.00 9.27
CA LEU A 164 19.21 13.32 9.58
C LEU A 164 18.64 13.40 11.00
N ALA A 165 18.14 12.29 11.56
CA ALA A 165 17.71 12.22 12.95
C ALA A 165 18.86 12.55 13.93
N ASN A 166 20.08 12.16 13.58
CA ASN A 166 21.27 12.46 14.37
C ASN A 166 21.88 13.85 14.05
N SER A 167 21.37 14.56 13.04
CA SER A 167 21.89 15.84 12.55
C SER A 167 20.77 16.90 12.45
N PRO A 168 20.18 17.35 13.58
CA PRO A 168 18.97 18.17 13.58
C PRO A 168 19.14 19.51 12.85
N ARG A 169 20.33 20.13 12.92
CA ARG A 169 20.61 21.39 12.20
C ARG A 169 20.50 21.23 10.68
N GLN A 170 21.03 20.13 10.15
CA GLN A 170 20.94 19.83 8.71
C GLN A 170 19.51 19.52 8.30
N LEU A 171 18.75 18.81 9.15
CA LEU A 171 17.34 18.52 8.93
C LEU A 171 16.50 19.80 8.88
N ILE A 172 16.65 20.71 9.84
CA ILE A 172 15.81 21.91 9.98
C ILE A 172 15.93 22.80 8.73
N TRP A 173 17.14 23.17 8.31
CA TRP A 173 17.34 24.02 7.13
C TRP A 173 16.73 23.39 5.87
N ARG A 174 16.96 22.09 5.65
CA ARG A 174 16.43 21.36 4.49
C ARG A 174 14.90 21.34 4.50
N VAL A 175 14.29 21.02 5.63
CA VAL A 175 12.82 20.98 5.77
C VAL A 175 12.23 22.38 5.58
N THR A 176 12.88 23.43 6.08
CA THR A 176 12.45 24.82 5.84
C THR A 176 12.50 25.17 4.36
N ALA A 177 13.59 24.83 3.65
CA ALA A 177 13.70 25.07 2.21
C ALA A 177 12.68 24.25 1.40
N MET A 178 12.48 22.98 1.75
CA MET A 178 11.45 22.12 1.14
C MET A 178 10.04 22.67 1.38
N PHE A 179 9.74 23.22 2.57
CA PHE A 179 8.46 23.86 2.87
C PHE A 179 8.21 25.09 1.99
N MET A 180 9.24 25.94 1.78
CA MET A 180 9.14 27.09 0.88
C MET A 180 8.83 26.66 -0.56
N ILE A 181 9.53 25.64 -1.06
CA ILE A 181 9.26 25.07 -2.40
C ILE A 181 7.85 24.48 -2.46
N MET A 182 7.41 23.77 -1.42
CA MET A 182 6.06 23.19 -1.34
C MET A 182 4.98 24.26 -1.46
N VAL A 183 5.07 25.35 -0.71
CA VAL A 183 4.09 26.45 -0.78
C VAL A 183 4.06 27.08 -2.18
N LEU A 184 5.22 27.36 -2.77
CA LEU A 184 5.29 27.87 -4.13
C LEU A 184 4.71 26.88 -5.15
N LEU A 185 5.00 25.60 -5.00
CA LEU A 185 4.49 24.55 -5.89
C LEU A 185 2.98 24.36 -5.74
N GLU A 186 2.43 24.42 -4.53
CA GLU A 186 0.98 24.34 -4.30
C GLU A 186 0.24 25.48 -4.98
N VAL A 187 0.72 26.72 -4.83
CA VAL A 187 0.16 27.87 -5.55
C VAL A 187 0.27 27.63 -7.06
N ALA A 188 1.41 27.14 -7.55
CA ALA A 188 1.61 26.92 -8.98
C ALA A 188 0.71 25.82 -9.56
N VAL A 189 0.50 24.74 -8.81
CA VAL A 189 -0.47 23.67 -9.12
C VAL A 189 -1.88 24.23 -9.14
N GLY A 190 -2.25 25.05 -8.15
CA GLY A 190 -3.56 25.72 -8.10
C GLY A 190 -3.85 26.52 -9.37
N LEU A 191 -2.85 27.28 -9.83
CA LEU A 191 -2.93 28.06 -11.07
C LEU A 191 -3.01 27.18 -12.32
N ALA A 192 -2.31 26.04 -12.34
CA ALA A 192 -2.37 25.06 -13.42
C ALA A 192 -3.74 24.38 -13.57
N GLY A 193 -4.59 24.40 -12.54
CA GLY A 193 -5.94 23.83 -12.58
C GLY A 193 -6.88 24.49 -13.60
N HIS A 194 -6.54 25.69 -14.09
CA HIS A 194 -7.29 26.39 -15.13
C HIS A 194 -7.08 25.84 -16.55
N PHE A 195 -6.04 25.03 -16.77
CA PHE A 195 -5.64 24.62 -18.11
C PHE A 195 -6.34 23.33 -18.56
N ASN A 196 -7.35 23.47 -19.40
CA ASN A 196 -8.05 22.35 -20.04
C ASN A 196 -7.93 22.43 -21.57
N TRP A 197 -6.89 21.81 -22.12
CA TRP A 197 -6.58 21.90 -23.56
C TRP A 197 -7.38 20.98 -24.48
N SER A 198 -8.08 19.96 -23.96
CA SER A 198 -8.79 18.98 -24.80
C SER A 198 -10.21 19.39 -25.15
N GLU A 199 -10.93 20.01 -24.21
CA GLU A 199 -12.35 20.35 -24.36
C GLU A 199 -12.67 21.77 -23.84
N GLY A 200 -11.67 22.48 -23.30
CA GLY A 200 -11.83 23.80 -22.70
C GLY A 200 -11.49 24.96 -23.64
N PRO A 201 -11.77 26.20 -23.20
CA PRO A 201 -11.46 27.41 -23.96
C PRO A 201 -9.95 27.75 -23.99
N SER A 202 -9.16 27.12 -23.13
CA SER A 202 -7.73 27.38 -23.00
C SER A 202 -6.89 26.62 -24.03
N LYS A 203 -5.97 27.29 -24.74
CA LYS A 203 -4.96 26.64 -25.58
C LYS A 203 -3.60 26.62 -24.91
N ALA A 204 -2.77 25.64 -25.28
CA ALA A 204 -1.41 25.50 -24.74
C ALA A 204 -0.48 26.69 -25.08
N SER A 205 -0.71 27.35 -26.21
CA SER A 205 0.02 28.53 -26.70
C SER A 205 -0.40 29.84 -26.03
N ASP A 206 -1.56 29.87 -25.37
CA ASP A 206 -2.06 31.07 -24.71
C ASP A 206 -1.24 31.41 -23.45
N PHE A 207 -1.16 32.69 -23.12
CA PHE A 207 -0.46 33.16 -21.92
C PHE A 207 -1.18 32.70 -20.64
N ALA A 208 -0.44 32.05 -19.74
CA ALA A 208 -0.94 31.46 -18.51
C ALA A 208 -1.74 32.45 -17.65
N VAL A 209 -1.22 33.68 -17.50
CA VAL A 209 -1.80 34.73 -16.65
C VAL A 209 -3.23 35.09 -17.06
N CYS A 210 -3.59 34.93 -18.33
CA CYS A 210 -4.90 35.32 -18.84
C CYS A 210 -6.04 34.48 -18.23
N TYR A 211 -5.77 33.24 -17.83
CA TYR A 211 -6.78 32.34 -17.27
C TYR A 211 -6.98 32.45 -15.76
N PHE A 212 -6.05 33.06 -15.03
CA PHE A 212 -6.07 33.07 -13.56
C PHE A 212 -7.18 33.94 -12.96
N ARG A 213 -7.76 34.85 -13.76
CA ARG A 213 -8.93 35.65 -13.36
C ARG A 213 -10.27 34.98 -13.69
N GLU A 214 -10.26 33.95 -14.53
CA GLU A 214 -11.46 33.23 -14.91
C GLU A 214 -11.90 32.27 -13.81
N ARG A 215 -13.19 31.93 -13.73
CA ARG A 215 -13.64 30.93 -12.77
C ARG A 215 -13.20 29.54 -13.23
N MET A 216 -12.56 28.79 -12.33
CA MET A 216 -12.24 27.39 -12.59
C MET A 216 -13.51 26.57 -12.86
N ASP A 217 -13.46 25.75 -13.90
CA ASP A 217 -14.50 24.76 -14.15
C ASP A 217 -14.32 23.56 -13.21
N ILE A 218 -15.17 23.51 -12.18
CA ILE A 218 -15.23 22.44 -11.16
C ILE A 218 -15.74 21.11 -11.75
N SER A 219 -16.04 21.03 -13.05
CA SER A 219 -16.35 19.77 -13.74
C SER A 219 -15.21 19.23 -14.60
N SER A 220 -14.19 20.06 -14.88
CA SER A 220 -13.06 19.74 -15.76
C SER A 220 -12.06 18.71 -15.21
N VAL A 221 -11.45 17.93 -16.08
CA VAL A 221 -10.36 16.99 -15.71
C VAL A 221 -9.15 17.72 -15.10
N ALA A 222 -8.92 18.98 -15.49
CA ALA A 222 -7.83 19.82 -15.00
C ALA A 222 -7.98 20.14 -13.50
N PHE A 223 -9.17 20.57 -13.08
CA PHE A 223 -9.45 20.84 -11.67
C PHE A 223 -9.34 19.56 -10.81
N GLU A 224 -9.76 18.41 -11.33
CA GLU A 224 -9.61 17.13 -10.62
C GLU A 224 -8.15 16.77 -10.39
N THR A 225 -7.35 16.91 -11.47
CA THR A 225 -5.92 16.62 -11.45
C THR A 225 -5.23 17.56 -10.46
N MET A 226 -5.57 18.85 -10.48
CA MET A 226 -5.11 19.85 -9.51
C MET A 226 -5.42 19.44 -8.08
N LEU A 227 -6.69 19.12 -7.77
CA LEU A 227 -7.10 18.74 -6.42
C LEU A 227 -6.36 17.50 -5.92
N LYS A 228 -6.23 16.47 -6.78
CA LYS A 228 -5.42 15.29 -6.49
C LYS A 228 -4.00 15.69 -6.13
N THR A 229 -3.32 16.43 -7.00
CA THR A 229 -1.92 16.84 -6.79
C THR A 229 -1.71 17.64 -5.51
N LEU A 230 -2.63 18.55 -5.16
CA LEU A 230 -2.55 19.32 -3.91
C LEU A 230 -2.65 18.41 -2.69
N ILE A 231 -3.66 17.52 -2.65
CA ILE A 231 -3.82 16.56 -1.55
C ILE A 231 -2.56 15.68 -1.41
N LEU A 232 -1.99 15.24 -2.53
CA LEU A 232 -0.81 14.38 -2.54
C LEU A 232 0.45 15.09 -2.05
N LEU A 233 0.65 16.37 -2.41
CA LEU A 233 1.78 17.17 -1.90
C LEU A 233 1.67 17.38 -0.40
N ILE A 234 0.52 17.85 0.06
CA ILE A 234 0.25 18.13 1.48
C ILE A 234 0.44 16.84 2.28
N TYR A 235 -0.29 15.77 1.91
CA TYR A 235 -0.20 14.50 2.59
C TYR A 235 1.23 13.95 2.58
N GLY A 236 1.88 13.94 1.40
CA GLY A 236 3.23 13.42 1.21
C GLY A 236 4.28 14.16 2.02
N PHE A 237 4.20 15.48 2.13
CA PHE A 237 5.14 16.28 2.92
C PHE A 237 4.92 16.08 4.43
N PHE A 238 3.70 16.29 4.91
CA PHE A 238 3.42 16.24 6.34
C PHE A 238 3.60 14.85 6.94
N ILE A 239 3.24 13.77 6.22
CA ILE A 239 3.44 12.42 6.75
C ILE A 239 4.93 12.08 6.91
N ARG A 240 5.80 12.56 6.02
CA ARG A 240 7.26 12.32 6.09
C ARG A 240 7.88 13.05 7.27
N ILE A 241 7.45 14.28 7.51
CA ILE A 241 7.89 15.07 8.65
C ILE A 241 7.38 14.46 9.95
N ALA A 242 6.12 14.04 10.00
CA ALA A 242 5.57 13.36 11.17
C ALA A 242 6.36 12.08 11.49
N LYS A 243 6.69 11.28 10.46
CA LYS A 243 7.53 10.07 10.61
C LYS A 243 9.00 10.36 10.91
N MET A 244 9.48 11.60 10.85
CA MET A 244 10.80 11.96 11.38
C MET A 244 10.81 12.15 12.90
N SER A 245 9.64 12.24 13.53
CA SER A 245 9.55 12.38 14.99
C SER A 245 9.55 11.01 15.67
N LYS A 246 10.57 10.76 16.51
CA LYS A 246 10.67 9.54 17.34
C LYS A 246 9.40 9.31 18.17
N ARG A 247 8.82 10.39 18.73
CA ARG A 247 7.59 10.32 19.53
C ARG A 247 6.39 9.88 18.71
N PHE A 248 6.19 10.47 17.53
CA PHE A 248 5.04 10.16 16.67
C PHE A 248 5.13 8.75 16.09
N GLU A 249 6.29 8.38 15.54
CA GLU A 249 6.51 7.05 14.97
C GLU A 249 6.46 5.96 16.06
N GLY A 250 7.07 6.20 17.22
CA GLY A 250 7.02 5.30 18.38
C GLY A 250 5.60 5.10 18.91
N TRP A 251 4.83 6.18 19.03
CA TRP A 251 3.42 6.11 19.45
C TRP A 251 2.57 5.27 18.49
N LEU A 252 2.65 5.53 17.17
CA LEU A 252 1.88 4.75 16.19
C LEU A 252 2.25 3.26 16.22
N ARG A 253 3.54 2.94 16.26
CA ARG A 253 4.01 1.55 16.33
C ARG A 253 3.63 0.87 17.65
N GLY A 254 3.67 1.60 18.77
CA GLY A 254 3.19 1.14 20.06
C GLY A 254 1.70 0.84 20.06
N VAL A 255 0.86 1.71 19.47
CA VAL A 255 -0.58 1.46 19.30
C VAL A 255 -0.82 0.22 18.45
N ALA A 256 -0.10 0.02 17.35
CA ALA A 256 -0.19 -1.20 16.54
C ALA A 256 0.14 -2.46 17.36
N ALA A 257 1.25 -2.43 18.12
CA ALA A 257 1.64 -3.54 18.99
C ALA A 257 0.57 -3.84 20.05
N GLN A 258 0.01 -2.81 20.69
CA GLN A 258 -1.07 -2.98 21.66
C GLN A 258 -2.34 -3.61 21.05
N LEU A 259 -2.70 -3.22 19.82
CA LEU A 259 -3.84 -3.80 19.10
C LEU A 259 -3.61 -5.27 18.78
N SER A 260 -2.40 -5.64 18.34
CA SER A 260 -2.00 -7.04 18.12
C SER A 260 -2.14 -7.86 19.41
N THR A 261 -1.61 -7.35 20.54
CA THR A 261 -1.71 -8.04 21.83
C THR A 261 -3.15 -8.14 22.35
N LYS A 262 -4.00 -7.15 22.09
CA LYS A 262 -5.44 -7.21 22.42
C LYS A 262 -6.17 -8.26 21.59
N ALA A 263 -5.94 -8.30 20.28
CA ALA A 263 -6.51 -9.32 19.40
C ALA A 263 -6.13 -10.74 19.87
N MET A 264 -4.86 -10.93 20.22
CA MET A 264 -4.34 -12.23 20.65
C MET A 264 -4.82 -12.64 22.04
N ARG A 265 -4.93 -11.71 23.00
CA ARG A 265 -5.49 -12.02 24.33
C ARG A 265 -6.93 -12.51 24.24
N ILE A 266 -7.73 -11.94 23.36
CA ILE A 266 -9.10 -12.41 23.12
C ILE A 266 -9.06 -13.80 22.50
N GLN A 267 -8.19 -14.03 21.52
CA GLN A 267 -8.05 -15.33 20.87
C GLN A 267 -7.58 -16.45 21.83
N HIS A 268 -6.67 -16.16 22.75
CA HIS A 268 -6.18 -17.14 23.74
C HIS A 268 -7.15 -17.37 24.89
N ARG A 269 -7.91 -16.35 25.30
CA ARG A 269 -8.97 -16.50 26.31
C ARG A 269 -10.03 -17.52 25.87
N ASP A 270 -10.28 -17.63 24.57
CA ASP A 270 -11.15 -18.66 23.99
C ASP A 270 -10.48 -20.04 23.85
N GLY A 271 -9.14 -20.10 23.89
CA GLY A 271 -8.35 -21.33 23.70
C GLY A 271 -7.90 -22.02 25.00
N GLU A 272 -7.74 -21.28 26.11
CA GLU A 272 -7.06 -21.77 27.33
C GLU A 272 -7.90 -21.63 28.61
N GLY A 273 -9.23 -21.56 28.46
CA GLY A 273 -10.20 -21.33 29.54
C GLY A 273 -11.04 -22.54 29.95
N SER A 274 -10.44 -23.73 30.07
CA SER A 274 -11.02 -24.79 30.92
C SER A 274 -9.87 -25.45 31.70
N PRO A 275 -9.68 -25.14 33.01
CA PRO A 275 -9.00 -26.10 33.88
C PRO A 275 -9.73 -27.46 33.79
N PRO A 276 -9.09 -28.60 34.14
CA PRO A 276 -9.83 -29.86 34.27
C PRO A 276 -10.98 -29.61 35.24
N ARG A 277 -12.20 -29.51 34.69
CA ARG A 277 -13.41 -29.27 35.48
C ARG A 277 -13.58 -30.48 36.37
N ASP A 278 -13.65 -30.26 37.68
CA ASP A 278 -14.22 -31.24 38.59
C ASP A 278 -15.56 -31.73 37.99
N PRO A 279 -15.77 -33.04 37.82
CA PRO A 279 -16.94 -33.59 37.12
C PRO A 279 -18.29 -33.22 37.74
N GLN A 280 -18.32 -32.61 38.92
CA GLN A 280 -19.54 -32.49 39.73
C GLN A 280 -20.10 -31.07 39.90
N GLY A 281 -19.46 -30.00 39.38
CA GLY A 281 -19.76 -28.64 39.86
C GLY A 281 -20.25 -27.56 38.88
N SER A 282 -20.13 -27.73 37.55
CA SER A 282 -20.34 -26.60 36.62
C SER A 282 -21.16 -27.01 35.39
N LEU A 283 -22.48 -27.08 35.59
CA LEU A 283 -23.44 -27.41 34.53
C LEU A 283 -23.97 -26.18 33.79
N ASN A 284 -23.45 -24.96 34.03
CA ASN A 284 -24.19 -23.75 33.63
C ASN A 284 -23.42 -22.53 33.08
N GLU A 285 -22.23 -22.70 32.50
CA GLU A 285 -21.63 -21.61 31.69
C GLU A 285 -21.44 -22.05 30.25
N ARG A 286 -22.56 -22.11 29.51
CA ARG A 286 -22.50 -22.12 28.04
C ARG A 286 -22.12 -20.71 27.60
N PRO A 287 -21.10 -20.52 26.73
CA PRO A 287 -20.77 -19.19 26.20
C PRO A 287 -22.02 -18.62 25.53
N THR A 288 -22.47 -17.46 26.00
CA THR A 288 -23.68 -16.80 25.48
C THR A 288 -23.53 -16.54 23.98
N LEU A 289 -24.63 -16.62 23.22
CA LEU A 289 -24.67 -16.32 21.78
C LEU A 289 -24.04 -14.94 21.46
N MET A 290 -24.15 -14.01 22.41
CA MET A 290 -23.57 -12.67 22.35
C MET A 290 -22.03 -12.69 22.45
N SER A 291 -21.44 -13.49 23.33
CA SER A 291 -19.97 -13.64 23.42
C SER A 291 -19.40 -14.25 22.13
N GLN A 292 -20.10 -15.22 21.54
CA GLN A 292 -19.67 -15.93 20.32
C GLN A 292 -19.64 -15.05 19.07
N THR A 293 -20.47 -14.01 19.00
CA THR A 293 -20.53 -13.08 17.86
C THR A 293 -19.65 -11.86 18.07
N ILE A 294 -19.56 -11.36 19.30
CA ILE A 294 -18.81 -10.13 19.60
C ILE A 294 -17.29 -10.36 19.58
N HIS A 295 -16.77 -11.48 20.11
CA HIS A 295 -15.32 -11.70 20.15
C HIS A 295 -14.66 -11.75 18.76
N PRO A 296 -15.18 -12.48 17.75
CA PRO A 296 -14.61 -12.46 16.40
C PRO A 296 -14.68 -11.08 15.74
N LEU A 297 -15.75 -10.33 15.99
CA LEU A 297 -15.90 -8.97 15.47
C LEU A 297 -14.88 -8.00 16.08
N LEU A 298 -14.62 -8.11 17.38
CA LEU A 298 -13.58 -7.33 18.07
C LEU A 298 -12.18 -7.69 17.57
N ILE A 299 -11.87 -8.98 17.39
CA ILE A 299 -10.60 -9.43 16.80
C ILE A 299 -10.44 -8.87 15.39
N ALA A 300 -11.49 -8.90 14.56
CA ALA A 300 -11.49 -8.33 13.22
C ALA A 300 -11.22 -6.82 13.25
N GLY A 301 -11.88 -6.08 14.14
CA GLY A 301 -11.68 -4.64 14.30
C GLY A 301 -10.26 -4.27 14.73
N TYR A 302 -9.71 -4.95 15.74
CA TYR A 302 -8.32 -4.73 16.19
C TYR A 302 -7.30 -5.10 15.12
N SER A 303 -7.51 -6.21 14.41
CA SER A 303 -6.63 -6.65 13.33
C SER A 303 -6.66 -5.69 12.14
N LEU A 304 -7.84 -5.18 11.77
CA LEU A 304 -7.99 -4.18 10.71
C LEU A 304 -7.19 -2.92 11.03
N LEU A 305 -7.38 -2.36 12.23
CA LEU A 305 -6.69 -1.15 12.65
C LEU A 305 -5.17 -1.38 12.75
N ASN A 306 -4.76 -2.55 13.28
CA ASN A 306 -3.36 -2.96 13.32
C ASN A 306 -2.72 -2.99 11.92
N ILE A 307 -3.38 -3.58 10.91
CA ILE A 307 -2.88 -3.64 9.53
C ILE A 307 -2.71 -2.24 8.94
N HIS A 308 -3.71 -1.36 9.10
CA HIS A 308 -3.65 -0.01 8.52
C HIS A 308 -2.60 0.88 9.20
N ILE A 309 -2.41 0.77 10.52
CA ILE A 309 -1.34 1.49 11.22
C ILE A 309 0.04 0.95 10.82
N ASN A 310 0.18 -0.38 10.66
CA ASN A 310 1.42 -0.96 10.13
C ASN A 310 1.68 -0.50 8.68
N LEU A 311 0.66 -0.38 7.82
CA LEU A 311 0.81 0.15 6.46
C LEU A 311 1.24 1.63 6.48
N LEU A 312 0.60 2.44 7.32
CA LEU A 312 0.94 3.86 7.47
C LEU A 312 2.38 4.06 7.96
N THR A 313 2.83 3.22 8.89
CA THR A 313 4.20 3.28 9.45
C THR A 313 5.24 2.54 8.62
N SER A 314 4.83 1.76 7.63
CA SER A 314 5.73 0.92 6.83
C SER A 314 6.60 1.73 5.86
N PHE A 315 7.83 1.25 5.65
CA PHE A 315 8.74 1.78 4.63
C PHE A 315 8.39 1.26 3.23
N LEU A 316 7.75 0.09 3.11
CA LEU A 316 7.18 -0.41 1.84
C LEU A 316 6.20 0.59 1.24
N ALA A 317 5.22 1.02 2.04
CA ALA A 317 4.18 1.95 1.60
C ALA A 317 4.78 3.28 1.15
N GLU A 318 5.84 3.70 1.82
CA GLU A 318 6.61 4.89 1.48
C GLU A 318 7.30 4.78 0.12
N VAL A 319 8.01 3.68 -0.14
CA VAL A 319 8.69 3.42 -1.42
C VAL A 319 7.66 3.31 -2.53
N TYR A 320 6.60 2.53 -2.30
CA TYR A 320 5.49 2.33 -3.22
C TYR A 320 4.86 3.67 -3.65
N TRP A 321 4.51 4.51 -2.69
CA TRP A 321 3.92 5.83 -2.96
C TRP A 321 4.80 6.74 -3.82
N LEU A 322 6.10 6.80 -3.51
CA LEU A 322 7.06 7.64 -4.23
C LEU A 322 7.27 7.14 -5.66
N THR A 323 7.37 5.82 -5.86
CA THR A 323 7.53 5.24 -7.19
C THR A 323 6.35 5.55 -8.10
N LEU A 324 5.12 5.41 -7.60
CA LEU A 324 3.93 5.75 -8.38
C LEU A 324 3.84 7.24 -8.68
N SER A 325 4.16 8.09 -7.71
CA SER A 325 4.18 9.53 -7.91
C SER A 325 5.21 9.95 -8.97
N ALA A 326 6.37 9.30 -9.01
CA ALA A 326 7.39 9.52 -10.02
C ALA A 326 6.93 9.05 -11.41
N ILE A 327 6.32 7.86 -11.51
CA ILE A 327 5.74 7.34 -12.77
C ILE A 327 4.67 8.28 -13.30
N TRP A 328 3.75 8.72 -12.44
CA TRP A 328 2.69 9.65 -12.78
C TRP A 328 3.24 10.97 -13.34
N ALA A 329 4.14 11.63 -12.60
CA ALA A 329 4.74 12.89 -13.01
C ALA A 329 5.50 12.75 -14.35
N THR A 330 6.22 11.64 -14.53
CA THR A 330 6.94 11.32 -15.76
C THR A 330 5.99 11.20 -16.95
N ARG A 331 4.91 10.41 -16.82
CA ARG A 331 3.93 10.21 -17.90
C ARG A 331 3.27 11.53 -18.30
N ARG A 332 2.86 12.34 -17.32
CA ARG A 332 2.22 13.65 -17.55
C ARG A 332 3.17 14.64 -18.20
N PHE A 333 4.40 14.73 -17.72
CA PHE A 333 5.41 15.61 -18.30
C PHE A 333 5.62 15.29 -19.77
N PHE A 334 5.91 14.04 -20.13
CA PHE A 334 6.18 13.68 -21.52
C PHE A 334 4.95 13.83 -22.42
N LYS A 335 3.75 13.52 -21.90
CA LYS A 335 2.50 13.78 -22.62
C LYS A 335 2.33 15.27 -22.94
N THR A 336 2.65 16.15 -21.99
CA THR A 336 2.62 17.60 -22.22
C THR A 336 3.73 18.01 -23.18
N ARG A 337 4.98 17.55 -22.98
CA ARG A 337 6.14 17.93 -23.79
C ARG A 337 5.95 17.68 -25.28
N GLN A 338 5.21 16.61 -25.64
CA GLN A 338 4.83 16.30 -27.04
C GLN A 338 4.07 17.42 -27.78
N LEU A 339 3.47 18.38 -27.06
CA LEU A 339 2.81 19.53 -27.68
C LEU A 339 3.78 20.65 -28.09
N GLY A 340 5.03 20.60 -27.61
CA GLY A 340 5.98 21.70 -27.77
C GLY A 340 6.73 21.73 -29.11
N PRO A 341 7.42 22.85 -29.39
CA PRO A 341 8.28 23.01 -30.55
C PRO A 341 9.50 22.06 -30.49
N LYS A 342 10.04 21.70 -31.67
CA LYS A 342 11.21 20.81 -31.78
C LYS A 342 12.52 21.52 -31.44
N GLU A 343 12.53 22.84 -31.57
CA GLU A 343 13.64 23.74 -31.26
C GLU A 343 14.06 23.63 -29.79
N GLU A 344 13.19 23.13 -28.91
CA GLU A 344 13.49 22.89 -27.49
C GLU A 344 14.38 21.67 -27.24
N ASP A 345 14.54 20.81 -28.25
CA ASP A 345 15.44 19.66 -28.22
C ASP A 345 16.87 20.05 -28.63
N GLU A 346 17.08 21.31 -29.02
CA GLU A 346 18.40 21.85 -29.32
C GLU A 346 19.19 22.18 -28.04
N TRP A 347 20.47 21.79 -28.05
CA TRP A 347 21.38 22.02 -26.93
C TRP A 347 21.82 23.47 -26.85
N THR A 348 21.56 24.12 -25.71
CA THR A 348 22.08 25.46 -25.40
C THR A 348 23.05 25.42 -24.22
N PHE A 349 23.89 26.44 -24.09
CA PHE A 349 24.85 26.55 -22.99
C PHE A 349 24.18 26.44 -21.61
N GLY A 350 23.02 27.10 -21.42
CA GLY A 350 22.26 27.06 -20.16
C GLY A 350 21.76 25.67 -19.78
N GLN A 351 21.56 24.78 -20.76
CA GLN A 351 21.08 23.41 -20.53
C GLN A 351 22.19 22.43 -20.09
N ILE A 352 23.46 22.74 -20.35
CA ILE A 352 24.60 21.88 -19.99
C ILE A 352 24.87 21.95 -18.47
N LEU A 353 24.71 23.14 -17.88
CA LEU A 353 25.00 23.37 -16.46
C LEU A 353 24.20 22.43 -15.53
N PRO A 354 22.87 22.27 -15.66
CA PRO A 354 22.10 21.31 -14.88
C PRO A 354 22.63 19.87 -14.96
N LEU A 355 23.12 19.43 -16.11
CA LEU A 355 23.66 18.08 -16.28
C LEU A 355 25.00 17.91 -15.57
N LEU A 356 25.88 18.91 -15.64
CA LEU A 356 27.15 18.88 -14.91
C LEU A 356 26.92 18.80 -13.39
N LEU A 357 25.87 19.46 -12.88
CA LEU A 357 25.49 19.36 -11.47
C LEU A 357 25.06 17.93 -11.08
N VAL A 358 24.44 17.16 -11.98
CA VAL A 358 24.08 15.74 -11.73
C VAL A 358 25.31 14.84 -11.64
N VAL A 359 26.41 15.20 -12.32
CA VAL A 359 27.65 14.41 -12.29
C VAL A 359 28.36 14.51 -10.93
N ALA A 360 28.29 15.65 -10.25
CA ALA A 360 29.02 15.86 -8.99
C ALA A 360 28.65 14.85 -7.87
N PRO A 361 27.36 14.56 -7.59
CA PRO A 361 26.99 13.50 -6.65
C PRO A 361 27.46 12.10 -7.07
N LEU A 362 27.50 11.81 -8.38
CA LEU A 362 27.96 10.51 -8.88
C LEU A 362 29.47 10.34 -8.74
N ALA A 363 30.23 11.41 -8.96
CA ALA A 363 31.67 11.44 -8.74
C ALA A 363 32.03 11.06 -7.29
N ALA A 364 31.27 11.55 -6.30
CA ALA A 364 31.47 11.21 -4.89
C ALA A 364 31.32 9.69 -4.58
N ILE A 365 30.54 8.96 -5.37
CA ILE A 365 30.44 7.50 -5.28
C ILE A 365 31.61 6.84 -6.04
N LEU A 366 31.96 7.33 -7.23
CA LEU A 366 33.04 6.79 -8.07
C LEU A 366 34.40 6.90 -7.39
N GLU A 367 34.68 7.98 -6.67
CA GLU A 367 35.89 8.14 -5.85
C GLU A 367 36.03 7.03 -4.79
N HIS A 368 34.92 6.44 -4.35
CA HIS A 368 34.95 5.34 -3.40
C HIS A 368 35.26 3.99 -4.06
N PHE A 369 34.81 3.78 -5.31
CA PHE A 369 35.04 2.55 -6.07
C PHE A 369 36.38 2.55 -6.84
N LEU A 370 37.02 3.71 -7.00
CA LEU A 370 38.36 3.86 -7.52
C LEU A 370 39.35 3.87 -6.35
N PRO A 371 39.90 2.72 -5.91
CA PRO A 371 41.04 2.74 -5.01
C PRO A 371 42.16 3.50 -5.72
N CYS A 372 42.55 4.64 -5.16
CA CYS A 372 43.68 5.41 -5.66
C CYS A 372 44.91 4.48 -5.69
N GLN A 373 45.34 4.10 -6.88
CA GLN A 373 46.70 3.59 -7.10
C GLN A 373 47.64 4.78 -6.87
N THR A 374 47.99 5.06 -5.62
CA THR A 374 49.17 5.86 -5.31
C THR A 374 50.41 5.03 -5.63
N LEU A 375 50.75 4.95 -6.92
CA LEU A 375 52.09 4.66 -7.36
C LEU A 375 52.95 5.90 -7.07
N ASN A 376 54.05 5.66 -6.36
CA ASN A 376 55.23 6.50 -6.16
C ASN A 376 55.19 7.54 -5.02
N SER A 377 55.58 7.09 -3.82
CA SER A 377 56.75 7.69 -3.16
C SER A 377 57.43 6.69 -2.22
N THR A 378 58.11 5.70 -2.79
CA THR A 378 59.19 5.00 -2.09
C THR A 378 60.40 5.94 -2.07
N ARG A 379 60.49 6.80 -1.05
CA ARG A 379 61.77 7.38 -0.65
C ARG A 379 61.82 7.67 0.85
N GLY A 380 62.36 6.70 1.57
CA GLY A 380 63.13 6.92 2.80
C GLY A 380 62.36 7.17 4.10
N GLN A 381 61.70 6.16 4.64
CA GLN A 381 61.49 6.06 6.10
C GLN A 381 61.85 4.63 6.54
N SER A 382 62.78 4.55 7.51
CA SER A 382 63.28 3.28 8.05
C SER A 382 62.15 2.51 8.76
N PRO A 383 62.05 1.18 8.61
CA PRO A 383 61.03 0.34 9.27
C PRO A 383 60.94 0.53 10.79
N ASP A 384 62.04 0.93 11.43
CA ASP A 384 62.12 1.08 12.89
C ASP A 384 61.31 2.28 13.41
N GLN A 385 61.09 3.31 12.58
CA GLN A 385 60.38 4.52 12.99
C GLN A 385 58.86 4.32 12.98
N ILE A 386 58.36 3.47 12.08
CA ILE A 386 56.94 3.08 12.02
C ILE A 386 56.62 2.16 13.20
N ALA A 387 57.49 1.19 13.53
CA ALA A 387 57.27 0.31 14.67
C ALA A 387 57.24 1.05 16.02
N LEU A 388 58.06 2.08 16.20
CA LEU A 388 58.05 2.94 17.39
C LEU A 388 56.80 3.83 17.47
N LEU A 389 56.31 4.36 16.35
CA LEU A 389 55.06 5.14 16.32
C LEU A 389 53.83 4.26 16.58
N THR A 390 53.78 3.04 16.04
CA THR A 390 52.68 2.10 16.31
C THR A 390 52.68 1.64 17.77
N ARG A 391 53.86 1.44 18.38
CA ARG A 391 53.97 1.10 19.80
C ARG A 391 53.51 2.25 20.70
N ASN A 392 53.94 3.48 20.40
CA ASN A 392 53.55 4.66 21.17
C ASN A 392 52.05 5.01 21.00
N GLN A 393 51.45 4.74 19.84
CA GLN A 393 50.00 4.86 19.66
C GLN A 393 49.23 3.78 20.43
N SER A 394 49.71 2.54 20.45
CA SER A 394 49.06 1.47 21.23
C SER A 394 49.16 1.70 22.75
N GLU A 395 50.25 2.29 23.23
CA GLU A 395 50.39 2.65 24.66
C GLU A 395 49.61 3.92 25.06
N ALA A 396 49.19 4.74 24.09
CA ALA A 396 48.33 5.90 24.32
C ALA A 396 46.84 5.53 24.32
N ASP A 397 46.40 4.60 23.46
CA ASP A 397 45.02 4.08 23.45
C ASP A 397 44.70 3.30 24.73
N VAL A 398 45.64 2.46 25.22
CA VAL A 398 45.43 1.71 26.48
C VAL A 398 45.38 2.63 27.70
N ARG A 399 46.07 3.78 27.67
CA ARG A 399 46.02 4.76 28.78
C ARG A 399 44.77 5.65 28.76
N GLN A 400 44.04 5.74 27.64
CA GLN A 400 42.76 6.45 27.57
C GLN A 400 41.58 5.57 28.02
N ASP A 401 41.64 4.26 27.82
CA ASP A 401 40.61 3.34 28.29
C ASP A 401 40.58 3.16 29.82
N GLU A 402 41.70 3.38 30.53
CA GLU A 402 41.75 3.27 32.00
C GLU A 402 41.41 4.57 32.76
N ALA A 403 41.31 5.72 32.08
CA ALA A 403 41.08 7.02 32.72
C ALA A 403 39.63 7.53 32.65
N GLN A 404 38.70 6.75 32.08
CA GLN A 404 37.29 7.14 31.92
C GLN A 404 36.32 6.27 32.74
N ASP A 405 36.78 5.74 33.87
CA ASP A 405 35.94 5.15 34.91
C ASP A 405 35.96 6.05 36.16
N GLN A 406 35.30 7.21 36.05
CA GLN A 406 34.88 8.02 37.19
C GLN A 406 33.40 8.38 37.02
N PRO A 407 32.54 8.17 38.04
CA PRO A 407 31.13 8.42 37.93
C PRO A 407 30.87 9.91 38.17
N GLU A 408 30.57 10.67 37.11
CA GLU A 408 29.97 12.00 37.26
C GLU A 408 28.44 11.92 37.11
N THR A 409 27.84 12.48 38.14
CA THR A 409 26.47 12.34 38.61
C THR A 409 25.49 13.23 37.84
N ASP A 410 24.22 12.81 37.87
CA ASP A 410 23.01 13.65 37.78
C ASP A 410 22.74 14.40 36.46
N GLU A 411 22.17 13.69 35.48
CA GLU A 411 21.06 14.18 34.63
C GLU A 411 20.55 13.15 33.58
N ALA A 412 21.19 11.98 33.47
CA ALA A 412 20.81 10.93 32.51
C ALA A 412 19.89 9.81 33.08
N GLN A 413 19.32 9.97 34.28
CA GLN A 413 18.54 8.92 34.97
C GLN A 413 17.01 8.97 34.81
N VAL A 414 16.46 9.58 33.75
CA VAL A 414 14.99 9.61 33.54
C VAL A 414 14.47 8.72 32.39
N GLU A 415 15.32 8.10 31.56
CA GLU A 415 14.82 7.22 30.46
C GLU A 415 15.47 5.82 30.40
N ALA A 416 16.06 5.34 31.50
CA ALA A 416 16.36 3.91 31.65
C ALA A 416 15.21 3.21 32.37
N GLN A 417 14.01 3.26 31.77
CA GLN A 417 12.91 2.39 32.17
C GLN A 417 13.10 1.07 31.42
N ASP A 418 13.05 -0.05 32.13
CA ASP A 418 13.09 -1.43 31.62
C ASP A 418 12.17 -1.63 30.40
N ASP A 419 12.66 -1.30 29.20
CA ASP A 419 11.89 -1.38 27.97
C ASP A 419 12.02 -2.80 27.40
N VAL A 420 11.21 -3.70 27.95
CA VAL A 420 11.04 -5.06 27.44
C VAL A 420 10.65 -4.98 25.95
N ARG A 421 11.53 -5.46 25.07
CA ARG A 421 11.25 -5.57 23.62
C ARG A 421 9.96 -6.35 23.43
N VAL A 422 8.97 -5.74 22.77
CA VAL A 422 7.77 -6.46 22.34
C VAL A 422 8.12 -7.21 21.05
N GLY A 423 8.37 -8.51 21.18
CA GLY A 423 8.65 -9.37 20.03
C GLY A 423 7.51 -9.35 19.01
N LEU A 424 7.85 -9.52 17.72
CA LEU A 424 6.84 -9.78 16.69
C LEU A 424 6.09 -11.06 17.05
N ASP A 425 4.76 -10.99 17.07
CA ASP A 425 3.94 -12.17 17.25
C ASP A 425 3.84 -12.92 15.92
N HIS A 426 4.81 -13.82 15.68
CA HIS A 426 4.86 -14.63 14.47
C HIS A 426 3.60 -15.48 14.29
N GLN A 427 2.91 -15.89 15.37
CA GLN A 427 1.68 -16.67 15.29
C GLN A 427 0.53 -15.82 14.76
N HIS A 428 0.36 -14.59 15.26
CA HIS A 428 -0.65 -13.66 14.75
C HIS A 428 -0.39 -13.29 13.29
N ILE A 429 0.86 -12.92 12.95
CA ILE A 429 1.26 -12.46 11.63
C ILE A 429 1.17 -13.58 10.57
N HIS A 430 1.42 -14.82 10.97
CA HIS A 430 1.31 -15.97 10.08
C HIS A 430 -0.09 -16.59 10.03
N SER A 431 -1.04 -16.08 10.83
CA SER A 431 -2.45 -16.46 10.74
C SER A 431 -3.00 -16.22 9.33
N ILE A 432 -3.80 -17.18 8.85
CA ILE A 432 -4.49 -17.09 7.56
C ILE A 432 -5.40 -15.86 7.51
N ALA A 433 -6.03 -15.51 8.64
CA ALA A 433 -6.90 -14.35 8.74
C ALA A 433 -6.13 -13.05 8.49
N TYR A 434 -5.00 -12.86 9.18
CA TYR A 434 -4.15 -11.67 9.05
C TYR A 434 -3.58 -11.55 7.64
N ARG A 435 -3.01 -12.63 7.08
CA ARG A 435 -2.41 -12.64 5.75
C ARG A 435 -3.40 -12.29 4.65
N GLY A 436 -4.61 -12.85 4.69
CA GLY A 436 -5.62 -12.52 3.69
C GLY A 436 -6.13 -11.08 3.82
N ALA A 437 -6.33 -10.58 5.04
CA ALA A 437 -6.69 -9.17 5.24
C ALA A 437 -5.60 -8.21 4.74
N PHE A 438 -4.34 -8.52 5.02
CA PHE A 438 -3.19 -7.79 4.50
C PHE A 438 -3.16 -7.80 2.96
N LEU A 439 -3.36 -8.95 2.32
CA LEU A 439 -3.40 -9.02 0.85
C LEU A 439 -4.55 -8.21 0.25
N LEU A 440 -5.75 -8.24 0.85
CA LEU A 440 -6.86 -7.38 0.43
C LEU A 440 -6.54 -5.89 0.60
N ALA A 441 -5.86 -5.51 1.69
CA ALA A 441 -5.38 -4.15 1.86
C ALA A 441 -4.36 -3.76 0.78
N VAL A 442 -3.41 -4.65 0.44
CA VAL A 442 -2.44 -4.41 -0.63
C VAL A 442 -3.13 -4.20 -1.98
N VAL A 443 -4.16 -5.00 -2.31
CA VAL A 443 -4.95 -4.82 -3.53
C VAL A 443 -5.60 -3.44 -3.58
N ALA A 444 -6.22 -2.99 -2.49
CA ALA A 444 -6.83 -1.66 -2.40
C ALA A 444 -5.80 -0.53 -2.61
N TYR A 445 -4.59 -0.67 -2.07
CA TYR A 445 -3.51 0.29 -2.27
C TYR A 445 -3.00 0.28 -3.72
N ILE A 446 -2.94 -0.90 -4.37
CA ILE A 446 -2.61 -1.06 -5.80
C ILE A 446 -3.64 -0.35 -6.68
N GLU A 447 -4.92 -0.58 -6.43
CA GLU A 447 -6.03 0.08 -7.12
C GLU A 447 -5.92 1.61 -7.05
N VAL A 448 -5.78 2.16 -5.84
CA VAL A 448 -5.60 3.61 -5.66
C VAL A 448 -4.36 4.10 -6.41
N GLY A 449 -3.25 3.37 -6.34
CA GLY A 449 -2.03 3.70 -7.05
C GLY A 449 -2.20 3.77 -8.58
N ILE A 450 -2.87 2.78 -9.15
CA ILE A 450 -3.19 2.74 -10.59
C ILE A 450 -4.10 3.91 -10.96
N PHE A 451 -5.11 4.23 -10.15
CA PHE A 451 -6.00 5.37 -10.41
C PHE A 451 -5.25 6.70 -10.51
N PHE A 452 -4.27 6.91 -9.62
CA PHE A 452 -3.44 8.11 -9.68
C PHE A 452 -2.52 8.08 -10.91
N VAL A 453 -1.87 6.96 -11.23
CA VAL A 453 -0.89 6.89 -12.33
C VAL A 453 -1.53 6.88 -13.73
N ALA A 454 -2.64 6.20 -13.90
CA ALA A 454 -3.20 5.92 -15.22
C ALA A 454 -4.04 7.06 -15.79
N ASP A 455 -4.28 8.14 -15.01
CA ASP A 455 -5.05 9.32 -15.43
C ASP A 455 -6.41 8.97 -16.04
N LEU A 456 -7.03 7.89 -15.56
CA LEU A 456 -8.24 7.28 -16.15
C LEU A 456 -9.52 8.10 -15.91
N SER A 457 -9.46 9.31 -15.37
CA SER A 457 -10.68 10.05 -14.99
C SER A 457 -11.32 10.80 -16.16
N PRO A 458 -12.62 10.56 -16.46
CA PRO A 458 -13.42 11.37 -17.37
C PRO A 458 -14.08 12.62 -16.72
N GLY A 459 -13.72 13.04 -15.51
CA GLY A 459 -14.23 14.27 -14.87
C GLY A 459 -15.00 14.07 -13.55
N ILE A 460 -15.31 15.18 -12.87
CA ILE A 460 -14.99 15.38 -11.43
C ILE A 460 -15.76 14.64 -10.33
N LYS A 461 -17.05 14.30 -10.43
CA LYS A 461 -17.79 13.95 -9.19
C LYS A 461 -18.00 12.46 -8.93
N GLY A 462 -18.23 11.67 -9.97
CA GLY A 462 -18.52 10.24 -9.80
C GLY A 462 -17.30 9.43 -9.38
N PRO A 463 -16.22 9.40 -10.20
CA PRO A 463 -15.12 8.45 -10.02
C PRO A 463 -14.34 8.65 -8.72
N LEU A 464 -14.00 9.89 -8.36
CA LEU A 464 -13.20 10.17 -7.15
C LEU A 464 -13.98 9.86 -5.86
N ILE A 465 -15.26 10.25 -5.77
CA ILE A 465 -16.10 9.95 -4.61
C ILE A 465 -16.33 8.44 -4.52
N ARG A 466 -16.63 7.78 -5.66
CA ARG A 466 -16.83 6.33 -5.73
C ARG A 466 -15.56 5.58 -5.34
N LEU A 467 -14.39 6.01 -5.80
CA LEU A 467 -13.09 5.46 -5.37
C LEU A 467 -12.83 5.71 -3.89
N GLY A 468 -13.12 6.91 -3.38
CA GLY A 468 -12.98 7.23 -1.96
C GLY A 468 -13.86 6.33 -1.10
N VAL A 469 -15.12 6.12 -1.49
CA VAL A 469 -16.04 5.18 -0.83
C VAL A 469 -15.53 3.74 -0.95
N ALA A 470 -15.02 3.33 -2.12
CA ALA A 470 -14.47 1.99 -2.30
C ALA A 470 -13.23 1.76 -1.42
N PHE A 471 -12.34 2.74 -1.30
CA PHE A 471 -11.11 2.62 -0.52
C PHE A 471 -11.35 2.74 0.99
N PHE A 472 -12.14 3.72 1.45
CA PHE A 472 -12.34 3.98 2.88
C PHE A 472 -13.49 3.17 3.50
N VAL A 473 -14.40 2.61 2.70
CA VAL A 473 -15.58 1.88 3.20
C VAL A 473 -15.59 0.43 2.72
N LEU A 474 -15.65 0.18 1.40
CA LEU A 474 -15.77 -1.18 0.86
C LEU A 474 -14.59 -2.06 1.23
N ASN A 475 -13.37 -1.59 0.97
CA ASN A 475 -12.17 -2.38 1.21
C ASN A 475 -11.98 -2.77 2.69
N PRO A 476 -12.14 -1.84 3.66
CA PRO A 476 -12.14 -2.20 5.07
C PRO A 476 -13.24 -3.19 5.46
N LEU A 477 -14.45 -3.06 4.89
CA LEU A 477 -15.53 -4.02 5.14
C LEU A 477 -15.22 -5.40 4.58
N LEU A 478 -14.61 -5.50 3.40
CA LEU A 478 -14.17 -6.76 2.82
C LEU A 478 -13.08 -7.42 3.68
N GLN A 479 -12.15 -6.64 4.24
CA GLN A 479 -11.14 -7.13 5.18
C GLN A 479 -11.76 -7.63 6.50
N LEU A 480 -12.70 -6.87 7.07
CA LEU A 480 -13.44 -7.29 8.27
C LEU A 480 -14.21 -8.58 8.04
N LEU A 481 -14.94 -8.68 6.92
CA LEU A 481 -15.67 -9.87 6.54
C LEU A 481 -14.73 -11.05 6.37
N TRP A 482 -13.60 -10.87 5.69
CA TRP A 482 -12.59 -11.92 5.53
C TRP A 482 -12.07 -12.45 6.87
N ILE A 483 -11.68 -11.56 7.79
CA ILE A 483 -11.17 -11.97 9.11
C ILE A 483 -12.24 -12.73 9.87
N HIS A 484 -13.47 -12.20 9.89
CA HIS A 484 -14.61 -12.83 10.55
C HIS A 484 -14.89 -14.23 9.97
N CYS A 485 -15.01 -14.36 8.65
CA CYS A 485 -15.23 -15.64 7.99
C CYS A 485 -14.06 -16.61 8.23
N SER A 486 -12.81 -16.15 8.20
CA SER A 486 -11.65 -17.01 8.42
C SER A 486 -11.61 -17.59 9.84
N LEU A 487 -11.91 -16.78 10.85
CA LEU A 487 -11.99 -17.21 12.25
C LEU A 487 -13.16 -18.17 12.48
N TRP A 488 -14.30 -17.90 11.85
CA TRP A 488 -15.46 -18.78 11.91
C TRP A 488 -15.17 -20.14 11.28
N ILE A 489 -14.63 -20.17 10.06
CA ILE A 489 -14.30 -21.40 9.34
C ILE A 489 -13.29 -22.28 10.12
N SER A 490 -12.42 -21.69 10.94
CA SER A 490 -11.52 -22.49 11.80
C SER A 490 -12.23 -23.24 12.94
N GLN A 491 -13.41 -22.82 13.36
CA GLN A 491 -14.15 -23.44 14.47
C GLN A 491 -15.06 -24.59 14.02
N ILE A 492 -15.22 -24.80 12.72
CA ILE A 492 -16.12 -25.84 12.17
C ILE A 492 -15.36 -27.15 11.99
N SER A 493 -16.03 -28.26 12.27
CA SER A 493 -15.54 -29.65 12.17
C SER A 493 -15.51 -30.20 10.73
N TRP A 494 -15.47 -29.33 9.71
CA TRP A 494 -15.41 -29.74 8.30
C TRP A 494 -14.06 -30.35 7.90
N SER A 495 -14.06 -31.11 6.80
CA SER A 495 -12.82 -31.63 6.22
C SER A 495 -11.87 -30.50 5.78
N SER A 496 -10.57 -30.78 5.81
CA SER A 496 -9.49 -29.91 5.32
C SER A 496 -9.79 -29.33 3.93
N VAL A 497 -10.24 -30.18 3.00
CA VAL A 497 -10.56 -29.82 1.61
C VAL A 497 -11.70 -28.82 1.53
N VAL A 498 -12.82 -29.10 2.20
CA VAL A 498 -14.00 -28.22 2.18
C VAL A 498 -13.63 -26.86 2.79
N ARG A 499 -12.89 -26.88 3.90
CA ARG A 499 -12.43 -25.69 4.58
C ARG A 499 -11.52 -24.81 3.72
N ASN A 500 -10.56 -25.40 3.00
CA ASN A 500 -9.66 -24.66 2.11
C ASN A 500 -10.38 -24.13 0.87
N THR A 501 -11.32 -24.91 0.33
CA THR A 501 -12.15 -24.50 -0.81
C THR A 501 -12.98 -23.26 -0.48
N ILE A 502 -13.68 -23.27 0.65
CA ILE A 502 -14.54 -22.15 1.07
C ILE A 502 -13.69 -20.91 1.38
N ARG A 503 -12.51 -21.08 2.01
CA ARG A 503 -11.57 -19.96 2.21
C ARG A 503 -11.07 -19.38 0.89
N GLY A 504 -10.68 -20.22 -0.06
CA GLY A 504 -10.23 -19.78 -1.38
C GLY A 504 -11.32 -19.03 -2.14
N ALA A 505 -12.53 -19.60 -2.15
CA ALA A 505 -13.70 -18.98 -2.77
C ALA A 505 -14.05 -17.62 -2.12
N ALA A 506 -14.10 -17.55 -0.79
CA ALA A 506 -14.39 -16.31 -0.07
C ALA A 506 -13.31 -15.23 -0.31
N PHE A 507 -12.04 -15.61 -0.34
CA PHE A 507 -10.95 -14.67 -0.64
C PHE A 507 -11.01 -14.16 -2.08
N GLY A 508 -11.12 -15.07 -3.05
CA GLY A 508 -11.21 -14.75 -4.47
C GLY A 508 -12.44 -13.88 -4.78
N ALA A 509 -13.56 -14.17 -4.12
CA ALA A 509 -14.77 -13.36 -4.15
C ALA A 509 -14.54 -11.92 -3.65
N SER A 510 -14.00 -11.74 -2.44
CA SER A 510 -13.71 -10.40 -1.89
C SER A 510 -12.77 -9.61 -2.79
N MET A 511 -11.72 -10.27 -3.30
CA MET A 511 -10.79 -9.65 -4.24
C MET A 511 -11.47 -9.27 -5.56
N SER A 512 -12.35 -10.12 -6.09
CA SER A 512 -13.09 -9.86 -7.32
C SER A 512 -14.08 -8.70 -7.16
N ILE A 513 -14.73 -8.58 -5.99
CA ILE A 513 -15.62 -7.44 -5.68
C ILE A 513 -14.83 -6.13 -5.67
N SER A 514 -13.66 -6.10 -5.03
CA SER A 514 -12.77 -4.92 -5.01
C SER A 514 -12.37 -4.51 -6.43
N VAL A 515 -11.81 -5.45 -7.20
CA VAL A 515 -11.33 -5.20 -8.56
C VAL A 515 -12.48 -4.80 -9.49
N ASN A 516 -13.66 -5.42 -9.39
CA ASN A 516 -14.83 -5.10 -10.20
C ASN A 516 -15.28 -3.65 -10.00
N GLU A 517 -15.33 -3.19 -8.74
CA GLU A 517 -15.73 -1.83 -8.41
C GLU A 517 -14.68 -0.82 -8.89
N PHE A 518 -13.39 -1.15 -8.73
CA PHE A 518 -12.30 -0.32 -9.25
C PHE A 518 -12.32 -0.16 -10.77
N LEU A 519 -12.52 -1.24 -11.52
CA LEU A 519 -12.59 -1.19 -12.98
C LEU A 519 -13.80 -0.39 -13.47
N ARG A 520 -14.95 -0.50 -12.78
CA ARG A 520 -16.15 0.31 -13.07
C ARG A 520 -15.93 1.80 -12.83
N VAL A 521 -15.14 2.17 -11.82
CA VAL A 521 -14.71 3.56 -11.60
C VAL A 521 -13.83 4.04 -12.75
N SER A 522 -12.99 3.16 -13.30
CA SER A 522 -11.93 3.49 -14.24
C SER A 522 -12.34 3.46 -15.72
N MET A 523 -13.32 2.65 -16.09
CA MET A 523 -13.80 2.55 -17.48
C MET A 523 -14.92 3.57 -17.74
N LYS A 524 -14.78 4.33 -18.83
CA LYS A 524 -15.77 5.33 -19.30
C LYS A 524 -17.09 4.62 -19.62
N SER A 525 -18.00 4.47 -18.64
CA SER A 525 -19.34 3.98 -18.94
C SER A 525 -20.06 5.03 -19.78
N LYS A 526 -20.20 4.74 -21.08
CA LYS A 526 -21.08 5.46 -22.01
C LYS A 526 -22.56 5.26 -21.66
N SER A 527 -22.87 4.47 -20.62
CA SER A 527 -24.21 4.09 -20.21
C SER A 527 -24.46 4.48 -18.76
N ASP A 528 -25.46 5.36 -18.62
CA ASP A 528 -26.22 5.70 -17.43
C ASP A 528 -25.51 6.53 -16.34
N ASN A 529 -25.87 7.81 -16.32
CA ASN A 529 -25.34 8.85 -15.44
C ASN A 529 -25.86 8.75 -13.99
N ARG A 530 -26.45 7.62 -13.60
CA ARG A 530 -26.99 7.37 -12.26
C ARG A 530 -26.94 5.88 -11.90
N GLU A 531 -25.75 5.30 -11.73
CA GLU A 531 -25.63 4.25 -10.71
C GLU A 531 -25.41 4.95 -9.36
N PRO A 532 -26.45 5.10 -8.52
CA PRO A 532 -26.29 5.81 -7.27
C PRO A 532 -25.44 4.99 -6.28
N VAL A 533 -24.84 5.70 -5.33
CA VAL A 533 -24.18 5.17 -4.11
C VAL A 533 -24.99 4.05 -3.42
N TYR A 534 -26.31 3.99 -3.65
CA TYR A 534 -27.19 2.89 -3.22
C TYR A 534 -26.75 1.49 -3.70
N SER A 535 -26.07 1.34 -4.84
CA SER A 535 -25.50 0.06 -5.30
C SER A 535 -24.39 -0.44 -4.36
N SER A 536 -23.57 0.48 -3.84
CA SER A 536 -22.56 0.18 -2.82
C SER A 536 -23.24 -0.15 -1.47
N VAL A 537 -24.28 0.59 -1.07
CA VAL A 537 -25.04 0.34 0.16
C VAL A 537 -25.72 -1.04 0.15
N THR A 538 -26.33 -1.44 -0.95
CA THR A 538 -26.95 -2.77 -1.12
C THR A 538 -25.90 -3.88 -1.11
N SER A 539 -24.71 -3.65 -1.68
CA SER A 539 -23.58 -4.57 -1.56
C SER A 539 -23.08 -4.68 -0.11
N TYR A 540 -23.06 -3.60 0.67
CA TYR A 540 -22.71 -3.62 2.10
C TYR A 540 -23.73 -4.37 2.96
N LEU A 541 -25.03 -4.21 2.69
CA LEU A 541 -26.09 -4.98 3.34
C LEU A 541 -25.98 -6.47 3.01
N ALA A 542 -25.69 -6.82 1.76
CA ALA A 542 -25.47 -8.19 1.34
C ALA A 542 -24.25 -8.82 2.04
N LEU A 543 -23.12 -8.10 2.13
CA LEU A 543 -21.93 -8.54 2.88
C LEU A 543 -22.23 -8.74 4.38
N GLY A 544 -23.07 -7.87 4.98
CA GLY A 544 -23.58 -8.05 6.34
C GLY A 544 -24.41 -9.33 6.53
N GLY A 545 -25.17 -9.74 5.50
CA GLY A 545 -25.87 -11.03 5.46
C GLY A 545 -24.94 -12.25 5.55
N GLY A 546 -23.73 -12.16 5.00
CA GLY A 546 -22.71 -13.23 5.10
C GLY A 546 -22.21 -13.46 6.52
N VAL A 547 -22.14 -12.42 7.35
CA VAL A 547 -21.84 -12.52 8.78
C VAL A 547 -22.96 -13.29 9.50
N MET A 548 -24.22 -12.97 9.21
CA MET A 548 -25.37 -13.66 9.81
C MET A 548 -25.44 -15.13 9.42
N LEU A 549 -25.11 -15.46 8.16
CA LEU A 549 -24.98 -16.84 7.70
C LEU A 549 -23.92 -17.62 8.49
N SER A 550 -22.76 -17.00 8.77
CA SER A 550 -21.70 -17.63 9.55
C SER A 550 -22.18 -17.94 10.99
N VAL A 551 -22.91 -16.99 11.60
CA VAL A 551 -23.45 -17.13 12.96
C VAL A 551 -24.47 -18.26 13.07
N THR A 552 -25.41 -18.36 12.12
CA THR A 552 -26.44 -19.43 12.14
C THR A 552 -25.82 -20.81 11.99
N THR A 553 -24.79 -20.94 11.16
CA THR A 553 -24.06 -22.21 10.96
C THR A 553 -23.18 -22.60 12.16
N LEU A 554 -22.61 -21.65 12.92
CA LEU A 554 -21.87 -21.96 14.14
C LEU A 554 -22.78 -22.49 15.26
N GLY A 555 -23.91 -21.81 15.48
CA GLY A 555 -24.92 -22.25 16.46
C GLY A 555 -25.43 -23.65 16.14
N HIS A 556 -25.42 -24.04 14.87
CA HIS A 556 -25.80 -25.38 14.43
C HIS A 556 -24.75 -26.46 14.75
N ASN A 557 -23.46 -26.24 14.46
CA ASN A 557 -22.42 -27.25 14.67
C ASN A 557 -22.31 -27.71 16.14
N ARG A 558 -22.57 -26.80 17.09
CA ARG A 558 -22.63 -27.14 18.52
C ARG A 558 -23.98 -27.72 18.96
N ASN A 559 -25.08 -27.40 18.28
CA ASN A 559 -26.37 -28.05 18.54
C ASN A 559 -26.43 -29.48 17.98
N LEU A 560 -25.58 -29.85 17.03
CA LEU A 560 -25.41 -31.26 16.64
C LEU A 560 -24.82 -32.11 17.79
N GLU A 561 -24.18 -31.49 18.78
CA GLU A 561 -23.79 -32.15 20.03
C GLU A 561 -24.97 -32.32 21.01
N GLY A 562 -26.13 -31.72 20.75
CA GLY A 562 -27.34 -31.80 21.58
C GLY A 562 -28.61 -32.06 20.75
N GLU A 563 -28.98 -33.34 20.60
CA GLU A 563 -30.16 -33.88 19.91
C GLU A 563 -31.33 -32.92 19.67
N ARG A 564 -31.37 -32.19 18.53
CA ARG A 564 -32.62 -31.61 17.98
C ARG A 564 -32.63 -31.57 16.45
N GLY A 565 -33.18 -32.63 15.82
CA GLY A 565 -33.27 -32.80 14.37
C GLY A 565 -34.33 -31.98 13.63
N LEU A 566 -35.30 -31.35 14.30
CA LEU A 566 -36.34 -30.54 13.64
C LEU A 566 -35.87 -29.09 13.38
N LEU A 567 -35.12 -28.51 14.31
CA LEU A 567 -34.48 -27.20 14.15
C LEU A 567 -33.42 -27.23 13.03
N PHE A 568 -32.82 -28.42 12.78
CA PHE A 568 -31.87 -28.72 11.70
C PHE A 568 -32.46 -28.47 10.31
N VAL A 569 -33.67 -28.96 10.01
CA VAL A 569 -34.31 -28.76 8.70
C VAL A 569 -34.71 -27.30 8.49
N LEU A 570 -35.25 -26.67 9.54
CA LEU A 570 -35.82 -25.33 9.46
C LEU A 570 -34.74 -24.26 9.27
N VAL A 571 -33.60 -24.36 9.97
CA VAL A 571 -32.51 -23.37 9.84
C VAL A 571 -31.64 -23.65 8.60
N CYS A 572 -31.37 -24.91 8.23
CA CYS A 572 -30.49 -25.22 7.10
C CYS A 572 -31.15 -25.06 5.73
N ILE A 573 -32.46 -25.26 5.61
CA ILE A 573 -33.15 -25.15 4.31
C ILE A 573 -33.77 -23.77 4.15
N ILE A 574 -34.48 -23.25 5.16
CA ILE A 574 -35.22 -21.99 5.03
C ILE A 574 -34.28 -20.79 5.01
N TYR A 575 -33.19 -20.80 5.77
CA TYR A 575 -32.31 -19.63 5.88
C TYR A 575 -31.49 -19.36 4.60
N PRO A 576 -30.83 -20.34 3.95
CA PRO A 576 -30.17 -20.09 2.66
C PRO A 576 -31.17 -19.72 1.55
N ILE A 577 -32.35 -20.34 1.54
CA ILE A 577 -33.42 -20.01 0.58
C ILE A 577 -33.92 -18.57 0.81
N ALA A 578 -34.13 -18.17 2.06
CA ALA A 578 -34.49 -16.81 2.43
C ALA A 578 -33.37 -15.82 2.09
N LEU A 579 -32.10 -16.17 2.29
CA LEU A 579 -30.96 -15.33 1.94
C LEU A 579 -30.82 -15.16 0.42
N VAL A 580 -30.99 -16.23 -0.36
CA VAL A 580 -31.04 -16.16 -1.83
C VAL A 580 -32.24 -15.33 -2.29
N GLY A 581 -33.40 -15.48 -1.64
CA GLY A 581 -34.59 -14.66 -1.88
C GLY A 581 -34.39 -13.18 -1.54
N ILE A 582 -33.72 -12.86 -0.44
CA ILE A 582 -33.35 -11.49 -0.05
C ILE A 582 -32.31 -10.92 -1.02
N CYS A 583 -31.31 -11.69 -1.41
CA CYS A 583 -30.31 -11.26 -2.41
C CYS A 583 -30.97 -10.98 -3.77
N ALA A 584 -31.89 -11.83 -4.21
CA ALA A 584 -32.69 -11.62 -5.40
C ALA A 584 -33.54 -10.34 -5.28
N LEU A 585 -34.21 -10.14 -4.15
CA LEU A 585 -35.01 -8.93 -3.87
C LEU A 585 -34.14 -7.65 -3.87
N MET A 586 -32.96 -7.70 -3.27
CA MET A 586 -32.00 -6.58 -3.22
C MET A 586 -31.43 -6.25 -4.60
N THR A 587 -31.24 -7.23 -5.48
CA THR A 587 -30.87 -6.97 -6.89
C THR A 587 -32.00 -6.38 -7.73
N THR A 588 -33.26 -6.49 -7.28
CA THR A 588 -34.45 -6.00 -8.01
C THR A 588 -34.92 -4.60 -7.60
N VAL A 589 -34.35 -3.98 -6.56
CA VAL A 589 -34.71 -2.62 -6.13
C VAL A 589 -33.51 -1.69 -6.31
N PRO A 590 -33.55 -0.82 -7.34
CA PRO A 590 -33.56 0.60 -7.01
C PRO A 590 -34.47 1.41 -7.96
N GLY A 591 -35.57 1.94 -7.41
CA GLY A 591 -36.31 3.06 -8.00
C GLY A 591 -37.19 2.73 -9.21
N GLY A 592 -38.33 2.08 -8.97
CA GLY A 592 -39.40 1.98 -9.96
C GLY A 592 -39.69 0.55 -10.38
N ILE A 593 -40.95 0.17 -10.22
CA ILE A 593 -41.53 -1.11 -10.59
C ILE A 593 -41.27 -1.40 -12.07
N MET A 594 -40.35 -2.32 -12.38
CA MET A 594 -40.49 -3.31 -13.46
C MET A 594 -39.31 -4.29 -13.44
N VAL A 595 -39.63 -5.55 -13.19
CA VAL A 595 -38.75 -6.70 -13.38
C VAL A 595 -38.42 -6.81 -14.88
N SER A 596 -37.23 -6.40 -15.27
CA SER A 596 -36.66 -6.81 -16.56
C SER A 596 -36.21 -8.28 -16.41
N GLY A 597 -36.79 -9.19 -17.20
CA GLY A 597 -36.45 -10.62 -17.17
C GLY A 597 -34.95 -10.92 -17.38
N ASN A 598 -34.20 -9.96 -17.93
CA ASN A 598 -32.76 -10.08 -18.16
C ASN A 598 -31.94 -10.07 -16.85
N GLY A 599 -32.40 -9.37 -15.80
CA GLY A 599 -31.65 -9.27 -14.54
C GLY A 599 -31.61 -10.58 -13.73
N ILE A 600 -32.70 -11.35 -13.77
CA ILE A 600 -32.77 -12.66 -13.08
C ILE A 600 -31.93 -13.70 -13.84
N LEU A 601 -31.99 -13.71 -15.17
CA LEU A 601 -31.16 -14.59 -15.99
C LEU A 601 -29.66 -14.29 -15.78
N GLU A 602 -29.28 -13.02 -15.73
CA GLU A 602 -27.92 -12.58 -15.43
C GLU A 602 -27.46 -13.04 -14.03
N LEU A 603 -28.31 -12.93 -13.01
CA LEU A 603 -28.03 -13.42 -11.66
C LEU A 603 -27.84 -14.95 -11.65
N LEU A 604 -28.74 -15.71 -12.29
CA LEU A 604 -28.66 -17.18 -12.35
C LEU A 604 -27.41 -17.66 -13.11
N CYS A 605 -27.07 -17.03 -14.23
CA CYS A 605 -25.84 -17.33 -14.97
C CYS A 605 -24.58 -17.06 -14.12
N ASN A 606 -24.54 -15.93 -13.40
CA ASN A 606 -23.42 -15.61 -12.52
C ASN A 606 -23.31 -16.57 -11.32
N ILE A 607 -24.44 -16.97 -10.72
CA ILE A 607 -24.48 -18.01 -9.67
C ILE A 607 -23.93 -19.34 -10.21
N GLY A 608 -24.39 -19.76 -11.40
CA GLY A 608 -23.91 -20.96 -12.07
C GLY A 608 -22.41 -20.94 -12.32
N PHE A 609 -21.90 -19.82 -12.85
CA PHE A 609 -20.46 -19.62 -13.06
C PHE A 609 -19.65 -19.69 -11.74
N CYS A 610 -20.12 -19.02 -10.68
CA CYS A 610 -19.49 -19.08 -9.36
C CYS A 610 -19.46 -20.50 -8.79
N LEU A 611 -20.54 -21.27 -8.98
CA LEU A 611 -20.60 -22.68 -8.55
C LEU A 611 -19.64 -23.57 -9.34
N CYS A 612 -19.56 -23.42 -10.66
CA CYS A 612 -18.60 -24.14 -11.50
C CYS A 612 -17.16 -23.87 -11.08
N LEU A 613 -16.83 -22.60 -10.81
CA LEU A 613 -15.51 -22.22 -10.30
C LEU A 613 -15.24 -22.81 -8.90
N GLY A 614 -16.23 -22.80 -8.01
CA GLY A 614 -16.13 -23.44 -6.70
C GLY A 614 -15.88 -24.95 -6.81
N LEU A 615 -16.56 -25.63 -7.75
CA LEU A 615 -16.38 -27.06 -8.02
C LEU A 615 -14.98 -27.36 -8.57
N PHE A 616 -14.49 -26.51 -9.46
CA PHE A 616 -13.12 -26.59 -9.95
C PHE A 616 -12.11 -26.44 -8.82
N TYR A 617 -12.31 -25.46 -7.92
CA TYR A 617 -11.46 -25.25 -6.75
C TYR A 617 -11.50 -26.45 -5.79
N TYR A 618 -12.68 -27.03 -5.57
CA TYR A 618 -12.85 -28.24 -4.75
C TYR A 618 -12.11 -29.45 -5.34
N GLY A 619 -12.32 -29.73 -6.64
CA GLY A 619 -11.64 -30.81 -7.34
C GLY A 619 -10.13 -30.61 -7.34
N TYR A 620 -9.67 -29.36 -7.43
CA TYR A 620 -8.27 -29.00 -7.35
C TYR A 620 -7.66 -29.25 -5.96
N GLU A 621 -8.32 -28.81 -4.89
CA GLU A 621 -7.90 -29.08 -3.51
C GLU A 621 -7.89 -30.58 -3.20
N TRP A 622 -8.88 -31.32 -3.70
CA TRP A 622 -8.93 -32.77 -3.61
C TRP A 622 -7.77 -33.45 -4.37
N LEU A 623 -7.40 -32.92 -5.54
CA LEU A 623 -6.25 -33.41 -6.31
C LEU A 623 -4.92 -33.16 -5.57
N LEU A 624 -4.76 -31.99 -4.94
CA LEU A 624 -3.59 -31.68 -4.14
C LEU A 624 -3.44 -32.62 -2.95
N GLU A 625 -4.54 -32.91 -2.25
CA GLU A 625 -4.56 -33.82 -1.11
C GLU A 625 -4.29 -35.27 -1.56
N SER A 626 -4.95 -35.74 -2.62
CA SER A 626 -4.78 -37.12 -3.14
C SER A 626 -3.37 -37.39 -3.69
N ARG A 627 -2.70 -36.37 -4.25
CA ARG A 627 -1.33 -36.51 -4.77
C ARG A 627 -0.23 -36.24 -3.73
N GLY A 628 -0.59 -35.91 -2.48
CA GLY A 628 0.39 -35.64 -1.42
C GLY A 628 1.39 -34.54 -1.77
N VAL A 629 0.96 -33.52 -2.52
CA VAL A 629 1.85 -32.47 -3.04
C VAL A 629 2.50 -31.72 -1.89
N THR A 630 3.82 -31.49 -1.96
CA THR A 630 4.53 -30.78 -0.90
C THR A 630 3.97 -29.36 -0.70
N PRO A 631 3.90 -28.87 0.55
CA PRO A 631 3.16 -27.65 0.90
C PRO A 631 3.69 -26.38 0.21
N LYS A 632 4.98 -26.37 -0.18
CA LYS A 632 5.58 -25.26 -0.93
C LYS A 632 4.98 -25.10 -2.33
N TYR A 633 4.85 -26.20 -3.07
CA TYR A 633 4.29 -26.15 -4.43
C TYR A 633 2.79 -25.92 -4.40
N ALA A 634 2.08 -26.53 -3.44
CA ALA A 634 0.66 -26.28 -3.22
C ALA A 634 0.37 -24.79 -2.95
N PHE A 635 1.25 -24.09 -2.24
CA PHE A 635 1.14 -22.65 -2.00
C PHE A 635 1.24 -21.82 -3.29
N TYR A 636 2.28 -22.03 -4.11
CA TYR A 636 2.44 -21.29 -5.37
C TYR A 636 1.29 -21.53 -6.34
N LEU A 637 0.81 -22.77 -6.42
CA LEU A 637 -0.31 -23.13 -7.26
C LEU A 637 -1.62 -22.48 -6.79
N ARG A 638 -1.89 -22.48 -5.48
CA ARG A 638 -3.04 -21.75 -4.90
C ARG A 638 -2.98 -20.26 -5.21
N CYS A 639 -1.81 -19.64 -5.10
CA CYS A 639 -1.63 -18.23 -5.50
C CYS A 639 -1.98 -18.01 -6.97
N GLY A 640 -1.48 -18.84 -7.89
CA GLY A 640 -1.81 -18.74 -9.32
C GLY A 640 -3.31 -18.84 -9.59
N LEU A 641 -4.00 -19.77 -8.91
CA LEU A 641 -5.43 -20.00 -9.05
C LEU A 641 -6.27 -18.83 -8.49
N LEU A 642 -5.81 -18.21 -7.40
CA LEU A 642 -6.44 -17.01 -6.83
C LEU A 642 -6.36 -15.79 -7.75
N PHE A 643 -5.26 -15.60 -8.48
CA PHE A 643 -5.14 -14.50 -9.46
C PHE A 643 -5.96 -14.73 -10.74
N TRP A 644 -6.36 -15.97 -11.02
CA TRP A 644 -7.16 -16.31 -12.19
C TRP A 644 -8.60 -15.77 -12.09
N PHE A 645 -9.16 -15.67 -10.88
CA PHE A 645 -10.49 -15.08 -10.62
C PHE A 645 -10.61 -13.61 -11.08
N PRO A 646 -9.81 -12.66 -10.54
CA PRO A 646 -9.85 -11.28 -11.02
C PRO A 646 -9.38 -11.17 -12.48
N GLY A 647 -8.43 -12.00 -12.93
CA GLY A 647 -7.97 -12.02 -14.32
C GLY A 647 -9.09 -12.35 -15.32
N SER A 648 -9.87 -13.40 -15.05
CA SER A 648 -11.03 -13.76 -15.88
C SER A 648 -12.13 -12.71 -15.84
N LEU A 649 -12.35 -12.06 -14.70
CA LEU A 649 -13.28 -10.94 -14.57
C LEU A 649 -12.82 -9.73 -15.41
N VAL A 650 -11.53 -9.39 -15.39
CA VAL A 650 -10.94 -8.31 -16.21
C VAL A 650 -11.15 -8.62 -17.70
N VAL A 651 -10.85 -9.86 -18.12
CA VAL A 651 -11.05 -10.30 -19.52
C VAL A 651 -12.53 -10.23 -19.91
N LEU A 652 -13.44 -10.64 -19.03
CA LEU A 652 -14.88 -10.59 -19.27
C LEU A 652 -15.37 -9.13 -19.42
N GLN A 653 -14.90 -8.21 -18.58
CA GLN A 653 -15.25 -6.79 -18.70
C GLN A 653 -14.66 -6.13 -19.96
N LEU A 654 -13.51 -6.60 -20.45
CA LEU A 654 -12.88 -6.07 -21.66
C LEU A 654 -13.52 -6.62 -22.95
N LEU A 655 -13.99 -7.88 -22.94
CA LEU A 655 -14.50 -8.57 -24.12
C LEU A 655 -16.03 -8.58 -24.24
N ALA A 656 -16.78 -8.44 -23.14
CA ALA A 656 -18.24 -8.51 -23.14
C ALA A 656 -18.87 -7.16 -22.74
N PRO A 657 -19.91 -6.69 -23.46
CA PRO A 657 -20.64 -5.46 -23.11
C PRO A 657 -21.56 -5.62 -21.87
N ILE A 658 -21.62 -6.83 -21.29
CA ILE A 658 -22.47 -7.19 -20.15
C ILE A 658 -21.57 -7.37 -18.93
N ALA A 659 -20.99 -6.27 -18.43
CA ALA A 659 -20.23 -6.32 -17.18
C ALA A 659 -21.22 -6.39 -15.99
N PRO A 660 -21.19 -7.45 -15.16
CA PRO A 660 -22.18 -7.63 -14.11
C PRO A 660 -22.12 -6.51 -13.08
N ARG A 661 -23.31 -6.03 -12.64
CA ARG A 661 -23.43 -5.06 -11.54
C ARG A 661 -22.70 -5.59 -10.31
N THR A 662 -22.00 -4.71 -9.58
CA THR A 662 -21.32 -5.10 -8.33
C THR A 662 -22.28 -5.78 -7.35
N THR A 663 -23.54 -5.35 -7.33
CA THR A 663 -24.63 -5.99 -6.59
C THR A 663 -24.93 -7.41 -7.08
N VAL A 664 -25.03 -7.64 -8.39
CA VAL A 664 -25.29 -8.96 -8.99
C VAL A 664 -24.12 -9.90 -8.74
N LEU A 665 -22.88 -9.43 -8.88
CA LEU A 665 -21.67 -10.21 -8.59
C LEU A 665 -21.61 -10.58 -7.10
N THR A 666 -21.84 -9.62 -6.21
CA THR A 666 -21.85 -9.83 -4.75
C THR A 666 -22.96 -10.81 -4.34
N ALA A 667 -24.18 -10.64 -4.88
CA ALA A 667 -25.30 -11.54 -4.64
C ALA A 667 -25.03 -12.97 -5.13
N SER A 668 -24.39 -13.11 -6.29
CA SER A 668 -24.04 -14.41 -6.86
C SER A 668 -23.00 -15.16 -6.02
N ILE A 669 -21.98 -14.43 -5.57
CA ILE A 669 -20.94 -14.93 -4.67
C ILE A 669 -21.54 -15.40 -3.34
N ILE A 670 -22.38 -14.57 -2.70
CA ILE A 670 -23.00 -14.91 -1.41
C ILE A 670 -23.91 -16.12 -1.56
N SER A 671 -24.71 -16.17 -2.63
CA SER A 671 -25.58 -17.30 -2.92
C SER A 671 -24.78 -18.59 -3.13
N SER A 672 -23.67 -18.51 -3.88
CA SER A 672 -22.75 -19.63 -4.07
C SER A 672 -22.12 -20.10 -2.75
N ALA A 673 -21.65 -19.18 -1.91
CA ALA A 673 -21.08 -19.49 -0.60
C ALA A 673 -22.10 -20.16 0.33
N ALA A 674 -23.37 -19.72 0.30
CA ALA A 674 -24.46 -20.34 1.05
C ALA A 674 -24.72 -21.79 0.62
N ILE A 675 -24.70 -22.06 -0.69
CA ILE A 675 -24.84 -23.42 -1.25
C ILE A 675 -23.67 -24.31 -0.80
N TRP A 676 -22.45 -23.81 -0.83
CA TRP A 676 -21.27 -24.56 -0.36
C TRP A 676 -21.30 -24.84 1.14
N SER A 677 -21.79 -23.89 1.94
CA SER A 677 -21.99 -24.08 3.37
C SER A 677 -23.04 -25.15 3.67
N LEU A 678 -24.14 -25.15 2.91
CA LEU A 678 -25.17 -26.19 2.97
C LEU A 678 -24.58 -27.57 2.64
N TRP A 679 -23.83 -27.67 1.55
CA TRP A 679 -23.16 -28.92 1.16
C TRP A 679 -22.21 -29.43 2.26
N GLY A 680 -21.37 -28.56 2.81
CA GLY A 680 -20.46 -28.90 3.91
C GLY A 680 -21.19 -29.44 5.14
N THR A 681 -22.31 -28.80 5.50
CA THR A 681 -23.14 -29.19 6.65
C THR A 681 -23.81 -30.56 6.44
N ILE A 682 -24.32 -30.81 5.23
CA ILE A 682 -24.90 -32.11 4.85
C ILE A 682 -23.84 -33.22 4.95
N VAL A 683 -22.65 -33.00 4.40
CA VAL A 683 -21.54 -33.97 4.45
C VAL A 683 -21.12 -34.25 5.89
N SER A 684 -21.01 -33.23 6.75
CA SER A 684 -20.66 -33.44 8.16
C SER A 684 -21.74 -34.21 8.93
N PHE A 685 -23.02 -33.96 8.64
CA PHE A 685 -24.14 -34.67 9.28
C PHE A 685 -24.11 -36.16 8.96
N PHE A 686 -23.94 -36.53 7.68
CA PHE A 686 -23.84 -37.94 7.28
C PHE A 686 -22.60 -38.62 7.87
N ARG A 687 -21.48 -37.90 7.99
CA ARG A 687 -20.27 -38.42 8.63
C ARG A 687 -20.47 -38.70 10.12
N SER A 688 -21.09 -37.77 10.84
CA SER A 688 -21.38 -37.91 12.27
C SER A 688 -22.32 -39.09 12.56
N ARG A 689 -23.38 -39.27 11.74
CA ARG A 689 -24.24 -40.46 11.86
C ARG A 689 -23.47 -41.75 11.63
N ARG A 690 -22.58 -41.78 10.65
CA ARG A 690 -21.81 -42.99 10.31
C ARG A 690 -20.83 -43.38 11.42
N THR A 691 -20.23 -42.40 12.12
CA THR A 691 -19.37 -42.66 13.29
C THR A 691 -20.17 -43.14 14.50
N VAL A 692 -21.35 -42.55 14.78
CA VAL A 692 -22.24 -43.01 15.87
C VAL A 692 -22.69 -44.45 15.64
N THR A 693 -23.08 -44.81 14.41
CA THR A 693 -23.46 -46.19 14.10
C THR A 693 -22.29 -47.18 14.18
N GLN A 694 -21.05 -46.71 13.96
CA GLN A 694 -19.86 -47.56 14.13
C GLN A 694 -19.53 -47.78 15.62
N ASP A 695 -19.63 -46.76 16.46
CA ASP A 695 -19.42 -46.89 17.90
C ASP A 695 -20.53 -47.71 18.59
N GLU A 696 -21.81 -47.56 18.18
CA GLU A 696 -22.91 -48.42 18.63
C GLU A 696 -22.73 -49.89 18.18
N SER A 697 -22.18 -50.12 16.99
CA SER A 697 -21.85 -51.47 16.52
C SER A 697 -20.61 -52.07 17.22
N ALA A 698 -19.66 -51.25 17.66
CA ALA A 698 -18.48 -51.71 18.39
C ALA A 698 -18.78 -51.98 19.88
N SER A 699 -19.64 -51.18 20.50
CA SER A 699 -20.09 -51.33 21.90
C SER A 699 -21.15 -52.42 22.11
N SER A 700 -21.82 -52.88 21.04
CA SER A 700 -22.71 -54.04 21.10
C SER A 700 -21.99 -55.38 20.87
N ILE A 701 -20.67 -55.35 20.65
CA ILE A 701 -19.80 -56.53 20.46
C ILE A 701 -18.84 -56.75 21.65
N SER A 702 -18.78 -55.81 22.61
CA SER A 702 -18.14 -55.98 23.93
C SER A 702 -19.16 -56.35 24.99
#